data_AF-A0A8S1CQE3-F1
#
_entry.id   AF-A0A8S1CQE3-F1
#
_cell.length_a   1.000
_cell.length_b   1.000
_cell.length_c   1.000
_cell.angle_alpha   90.00
_cell.angle_beta   90.00
_cell.angle_gamma   90.00
#
_symmetry.space_group_name_H-M   'P 1'
#
loop_
_entity.id
_entity.type
_entity.pdbx_description
1 polymer ?
#
loop_
_entity_poly.entity_id
_entity_poly.type
_entity_poly.pdbx_seq_one_letter_code
_entity_poly.pdbx_strand_id
1 'polypeptide(L)'
;MDSLNSTNATRFPKHLLDSLLDRLPGTSAALTRNDTSLLLAYGGLSVAVRTKINEDKRTSRENSSSVIRGEWSMSHRSRSVVLSDEDCSKKRRKSAKGLENRFRAPDDVMADMEKKGNFSSLMRPSNLISSKPGAAKKLVILNFKETPKLPLDYQEVTWAKLEEAVIAIQTSKSIKYSQEELFQGVENMCNHKMAQFLYTKLRELTQKHVEANIKPFLAESIDRLIFLKRMNECWLAHCRQMIQIRSIFLYLDRTYVLQTPTLASIWDMGLEMFRFYIITNPMVQTRTVEGLLMLIEKERQGDTVDRTLLKSLLRMLSDLQIYQEAFEAKFLTATERLYASEGQQLMQDLDVPEYLAHVNKRLNEENERLLHYLDQCTKWALIHTVEKQLLTEHLTSILQKGLDILLEENRIKDLTLLYNLFSRVKNGPTELCNNFNSFIKKKGRTIVIDPEKDKTMVQELLDFKDKMDNIVSTCYQKKERFHFSLKEAFEYFINQRVNKPAELIAKFVDSKLRAGNKEATEEELERLLDKIMVLFRFIHGKDVFEAFYKKDLAKRLLVGKSASVDAEKSMLSKLKQECGGGFTSKLEGMFKDMELSKDVNIAFKQHMGNLREPPLANIDLTVNILTMGYWPSYPLLEVTLPIEMVQYQEVFNKFYLGKHSGRKLQWQPTLGHCVLKADFAQV
;
A
#
# COMPACT_ATOMS: atom_id res chain seq x y z
N MET A 1 -21.09 46.78 28.03
CA MET A 1 -21.41 47.33 26.70
C MET A 1 -20.79 46.42 25.65
N ASP A 2 -21.54 45.36 25.36
CA ASP A 2 -21.88 44.78 24.06
C ASP A 2 -20.87 44.73 22.88
N SER A 3 -20.55 43.48 22.52
CA SER A 3 -20.54 42.84 21.20
C SER A 3 -20.66 43.68 19.92
N LEU A 4 -19.95 43.28 18.85
CA LEU A 4 -20.57 42.68 17.64
C LEU A 4 -19.57 42.29 16.53
N ASN A 5 -19.84 41.12 15.95
CA ASN A 5 -19.37 40.60 14.66
C ASN A 5 -19.80 41.50 13.49
N SER A 6 -19.09 41.45 12.34
CA SER A 6 -19.71 40.98 11.09
C SER A 6 -18.71 40.71 9.95
N THR A 7 -18.95 39.57 9.31
CA THR A 7 -18.62 39.17 7.94
C THR A 7 -19.25 40.09 6.89
N ASN A 8 -18.62 40.29 5.73
CA ASN A 8 -19.32 40.09 4.45
C ASN A 8 -18.42 40.00 3.22
N ALA A 9 -18.75 39.01 2.39
CA ALA A 9 -18.30 38.79 1.03
C ALA A 9 -19.07 39.68 0.05
N THR A 10 -18.45 40.05 -1.06
CA THR A 10 -19.14 40.58 -2.25
C THR A 10 -18.62 39.91 -3.52
N ARG A 11 -19.56 39.54 -4.38
CA ARG A 11 -19.41 38.85 -5.66
C ARG A 11 -20.01 39.75 -6.75
N PHE A 12 -19.29 39.87 -7.88
CA PHE A 12 -19.74 40.29 -9.23
C PHE A 12 -20.07 41.79 -9.47
N PRO A 13 -19.80 42.35 -10.68
CA PRO A 13 -20.33 41.86 -11.96
C PRO A 13 -19.39 41.85 -13.19
N LYS A 14 -19.81 41.02 -14.16
CA LYS A 14 -19.39 41.00 -15.57
C LYS A 14 -20.02 42.19 -16.30
N HIS A 15 -19.23 43.01 -17.00
CA HIS A 15 -19.55 43.60 -18.30
C HIS A 15 -18.31 44.32 -18.87
N LEU A 16 -18.26 44.42 -20.20
CA LEU A 16 -17.25 45.04 -21.07
C LEU A 16 -16.03 44.16 -21.48
N LEU A 17 -16.34 43.19 -22.34
CA LEU A 17 -15.65 43.06 -23.62
C LEU A 17 -15.96 44.33 -24.44
N ASP A 18 -14.91 45.09 -24.77
CA ASP A 18 -14.74 45.91 -25.99
C ASP A 18 -13.83 47.09 -25.65
N SER A 19 -12.52 46.86 -25.71
CA SER A 19 -11.51 47.85 -26.13
C SER A 19 -10.11 47.26 -25.92
N LEU A 20 -9.23 47.50 -26.90
CA LEU A 20 -7.78 47.27 -26.88
C LEU A 20 -7.33 45.85 -27.24
N LEU A 21 -7.12 45.61 -28.53
CA LEU A 21 -5.78 45.38 -29.09
C LEU A 21 -5.82 45.39 -30.62
N ASP A 22 -5.95 46.61 -31.15
CA ASP A 22 -5.40 46.97 -32.46
C ASP A 22 -3.87 46.98 -32.36
N ARG A 23 -3.20 46.15 -33.16
CA ARG A 23 -1.96 46.43 -33.93
C ARG A 23 -1.33 45.13 -34.43
N LEU A 24 -1.79 44.74 -35.63
CA LEU A 24 -0.98 44.07 -36.67
C LEU A 24 0.14 45.02 -37.16
N PRO A 25 1.18 44.61 -37.94
CA PRO A 25 1.20 43.54 -38.97
C PRO A 25 2.48 42.67 -38.94
N GLY A 26 2.64 41.55 -39.67
CA GLY A 26 1.95 41.01 -40.83
C GLY A 26 2.95 40.76 -41.97
N THR A 27 2.99 39.52 -42.49
CA THR A 27 3.40 39.08 -43.85
C THR A 27 3.36 37.54 -43.81
N SER A 28 2.24 36.86 -44.10
CA SER A 28 1.58 36.61 -45.40
C SER A 28 2.45 35.88 -46.42
N ALA A 29 2.19 34.58 -46.59
CA ALA A 29 1.77 33.93 -47.84
C ALA A 29 2.02 32.41 -47.72
N ALA A 30 1.25 31.47 -48.27
CA ALA A 30 -0.11 31.37 -48.77
C ALA A 30 -0.25 29.90 -49.22
N LEU A 31 -1.45 29.30 -49.05
CA LEU A 31 -1.99 28.15 -49.82
C LEU A 31 -1.30 26.78 -49.61
N THR A 32 -1.95 25.62 -49.48
CA THR A 32 -3.35 25.22 -49.64
C THR A 32 -3.54 23.82 -49.03
N ARG A 33 -4.77 23.59 -48.57
CA ARG A 33 -5.45 22.33 -48.23
C ARG A 33 -4.92 21.04 -48.90
N ASN A 34 -4.82 19.97 -48.10
CA ASN A 34 -5.67 18.78 -48.27
C ASN A 34 -5.75 17.97 -46.95
N ASP A 35 -6.99 17.79 -46.51
CA ASP A 35 -7.62 16.56 -46.03
C ASP A 35 -7.07 15.76 -44.82
N THR A 36 -7.80 15.96 -43.72
CA THR A 36 -8.63 14.96 -43.00
C THR A 36 -8.04 13.61 -42.57
N SER A 37 -8.21 13.38 -41.25
CA SER A 37 -8.43 12.09 -40.55
C SER A 37 -7.21 11.13 -40.44
N LEU A 38 -6.91 10.46 -39.34
CA LEU A 38 -7.76 9.89 -38.28
C LEU A 38 -6.88 9.60 -37.03
N LEU A 39 -7.49 9.73 -35.85
CA LEU A 39 -6.96 9.35 -34.53
C LEU A 39 -7.85 8.19 -34.02
N LEU A 40 -7.24 7.25 -33.26
CA LEU A 40 -7.85 6.14 -32.47
C LEU A 40 -8.16 4.86 -33.29
N ALA A 41 -7.97 3.61 -32.85
CA ALA A 41 -7.91 3.01 -31.52
C ALA A 41 -7.30 1.57 -31.53
N TYR A 42 -6.81 1.13 -30.36
CA TYR A 42 -6.84 -0.21 -29.72
C TYR A 42 -6.97 -1.53 -30.54
N GLY A 43 -6.06 -2.49 -30.27
CA GLY A 43 -6.42 -3.81 -29.70
C GLY A 43 -6.36 -5.09 -30.58
N GLY A 44 -5.34 -5.93 -30.33
CA GLY A 44 -5.46 -7.40 -30.16
C GLY A 44 -5.31 -8.35 -31.37
N LEU A 45 -4.27 -9.21 -31.38
CA LEU A 45 -4.31 -10.67 -31.12
C LEU A 45 -3.04 -11.42 -31.59
N SER A 46 -2.48 -12.20 -30.66
CA SER A 46 -1.98 -13.59 -30.80
C SER A 46 -1.22 -14.04 -32.06
N VAL A 47 0.08 -14.38 -31.90
CA VAL A 47 0.66 -15.63 -32.44
C VAL A 47 1.69 -16.16 -31.43
N ALA A 48 1.42 -17.33 -30.88
CA ALA A 48 2.37 -18.15 -30.15
C ALA A 48 3.20 -18.97 -31.15
N VAL A 49 4.54 -18.94 -31.04
CA VAL A 49 5.42 -19.93 -31.64
C VAL A 49 6.05 -20.77 -30.54
N ARG A 50 5.74 -22.05 -30.60
CA ARG A 50 6.22 -23.14 -29.74
C ARG A 50 7.43 -23.75 -30.45
N THR A 51 8.58 -23.84 -29.77
CA THR A 51 9.67 -24.74 -30.20
C THR A 51 10.11 -25.59 -29.00
N LYS A 52 9.85 -26.89 -29.15
CA LYS A 52 10.34 -28.01 -28.33
C LYS A 52 11.73 -28.39 -28.81
N ILE A 53 12.72 -28.54 -27.90
CA ILE A 53 13.79 -29.56 -27.92
C ILE A 53 14.17 -29.76 -26.45
N ASN A 54 13.72 -30.81 -25.77
CA ASN A 54 14.20 -32.20 -25.64
C ASN A 54 15.41 -32.41 -24.72
N GLU A 55 15.24 -33.45 -23.90
CA GLU A 55 15.98 -33.93 -22.73
C GLU A 55 17.48 -34.14 -22.92
N ASP A 56 18.24 -34.01 -21.82
CA ASP A 56 19.23 -35.03 -21.49
C ASP A 56 19.42 -35.24 -19.97
N LYS A 57 19.44 -36.52 -19.59
CA LYS A 57 19.59 -37.05 -18.22
C LYS A 57 21.06 -37.29 -17.90
N ARG A 58 21.47 -37.08 -16.62
CA ARG A 58 22.47 -37.88 -15.87
C ARG A 58 22.54 -37.37 -14.41
N THR A 59 21.89 -38.03 -13.47
CA THR A 59 22.45 -38.99 -12.50
C THR A 59 23.60 -38.46 -11.62
N SER A 60 23.31 -38.26 -10.34
CA SER A 60 24.14 -38.78 -9.23
C SER A 60 23.31 -38.79 -7.94
N ARG A 61 23.13 -40.00 -7.41
CA ARG A 61 22.70 -40.31 -6.04
C ARG A 61 23.97 -40.67 -5.28
N GLU A 62 24.08 -40.20 -4.03
CA GLU A 62 24.69 -40.91 -2.90
C GLU A 62 24.17 -40.19 -1.63
N ASN A 63 23.19 -40.79 -0.95
CA ASN A 63 23.31 -41.65 0.22
C ASN A 63 23.83 -40.93 1.48
N SER A 64 22.92 -40.70 2.43
CA SER A 64 23.09 -41.11 3.82
C SER A 64 21.74 -41.05 4.54
N SER A 65 21.28 -42.23 4.93
CA SER A 65 20.12 -42.50 5.78
C SER A 65 20.55 -42.53 7.25
N SER A 66 19.77 -41.90 8.14
CA SER A 66 19.54 -42.45 9.48
C SER A 66 18.14 -42.10 9.95
N VAL A 67 17.33 -43.16 10.01
CA VAL A 67 15.97 -43.28 10.54
C VAL A 67 16.00 -43.28 12.06
N ILE A 68 15.07 -42.58 12.74
CA ILE A 68 14.22 -43.06 13.87
C ILE A 68 12.95 -42.16 13.92
N ARG A 69 11.78 -42.67 13.46
CA ARG A 69 10.50 -42.90 14.20
C ARG A 69 10.13 -41.80 15.21
N GLY A 70 9.04 -41.06 15.08
CA GLY A 70 7.61 -41.41 15.08
C GLY A 70 6.90 -40.25 15.82
N GLU A 71 5.63 -39.87 15.69
CA GLU A 71 4.40 -40.44 15.15
C GLU A 71 3.43 -39.27 14.82
N TRP A 72 2.62 -39.47 13.78
CA TRP A 72 1.20 -39.10 13.64
C TRP A 72 0.69 -37.72 14.10
N SER A 73 0.24 -36.90 13.13
CA SER A 73 -1.15 -36.41 13.07
C SER A 73 -1.43 -35.67 11.76
N MET A 74 -2.48 -36.10 11.07
CA MET A 74 -3.01 -35.52 9.84
C MET A 74 -3.59 -34.12 10.11
N SER A 75 -3.14 -33.11 9.35
CA SER A 75 -3.81 -31.80 9.26
C SER A 75 -4.27 -31.56 7.83
N HIS A 76 -5.59 -31.52 7.67
CA HIS A 76 -6.26 -31.11 6.45
C HIS A 76 -5.93 -29.64 6.12
N ARG A 77 -5.35 -29.46 4.94
CA ARG A 77 -5.07 -28.18 4.31
C ARG A 77 -6.36 -27.66 3.65
N SER A 78 -7.01 -26.66 4.23
CA SER A 78 -8.07 -25.90 3.56
C SER A 78 -7.55 -24.52 3.14
N ARG A 79 -7.55 -24.30 1.82
CA ARG A 79 -7.29 -23.04 1.13
C ARG A 79 -8.27 -21.96 1.57
N SER A 80 -7.78 -20.84 2.06
CA SER A 80 -8.54 -19.59 2.18
C SER A 80 -8.51 -18.85 0.83
N VAL A 81 -9.68 -18.76 0.19
CA VAL A 81 -9.92 -17.85 -0.93
C VAL A 81 -10.20 -16.46 -0.35
N VAL A 82 -9.47 -15.49 -0.87
CA VAL A 82 -9.63 -14.05 -0.61
C VAL A 82 -10.88 -13.58 -1.35
N LEU A 83 -11.85 -13.03 -0.61
CA LEU A 83 -12.91 -12.19 -1.16
C LEU A 83 -13.00 -10.92 -0.31
N SER A 84 -12.69 -9.81 -0.99
CA SER A 84 -12.98 -8.43 -0.63
C SER A 84 -14.49 -8.22 -0.59
N ASP A 85 -15.01 -7.52 0.42
CA ASP A 85 -16.31 -6.88 0.31
C ASP A 85 -16.26 -5.45 0.88
N GLU A 86 -16.61 -4.53 -0.02
CA GLU A 86 -16.89 -3.13 0.20
C GLU A 86 -18.23 -2.92 0.93
N ASP A 87 -18.31 -1.77 1.57
CA ASP A 87 -19.45 -1.02 2.06
C ASP A 87 -20.88 -1.51 1.73
N CYS A 88 -21.68 -1.68 2.80
CA CYS A 88 -23.12 -1.52 2.71
C CYS A 88 -23.65 -0.67 3.87
N SER A 89 -24.05 0.56 3.54
CA SER A 89 -24.93 1.36 4.37
C SER A 89 -26.10 1.89 3.54
N LYS A 90 -27.27 1.97 4.21
CA LYS A 90 -28.54 2.65 3.83
C LYS A 90 -29.50 1.89 2.89
N LYS A 91 -30.52 1.25 3.47
CA LYS A 91 -31.89 1.81 3.67
C LYS A 91 -32.93 0.70 3.86
N ARG A 92 -33.48 0.66 5.08
CA ARG A 92 -34.79 0.06 5.38
C ARG A 92 -35.91 0.94 4.79
N ARG A 93 -36.82 0.35 4.00
CA ARG A 93 -38.28 0.48 4.21
C ARG A 93 -39.10 -0.38 3.23
N LYS A 94 -40.00 -1.14 3.85
CA LYS A 94 -41.34 -1.59 3.40
C LYS A 94 -41.48 -2.74 2.39
N SER A 95 -42.06 -3.81 2.95
CA SER A 95 -43.26 -4.51 2.48
C SER A 95 -43.14 -5.48 1.32
N ALA A 96 -43.30 -6.79 1.61
CA ALA A 96 -44.29 -7.62 0.93
C ALA A 96 -44.61 -8.89 1.73
N LYS A 97 -45.92 -9.17 1.83
CA LYS A 97 -46.53 -10.47 2.12
C LYS A 97 -46.19 -11.46 1.00
N GLY A 98 -46.16 -12.76 1.32
CA GLY A 98 -46.67 -13.78 0.41
C GLY A 98 -45.83 -15.06 0.26
N LEU A 99 -46.47 -16.16 0.66
CA LEU A 99 -46.33 -17.55 0.17
C LEU A 99 -45.15 -18.42 0.64
N GLU A 100 -45.45 -19.20 1.69
CA GLU A 100 -45.53 -20.68 1.71
C GLU A 100 -44.54 -21.56 0.92
N ASN A 101 -43.82 -22.37 1.73
CA ASN A 101 -43.71 -23.84 1.65
C ASN A 101 -42.97 -24.51 0.48
N ARG A 102 -41.80 -25.14 0.74
CA ARG A 102 -41.71 -26.57 1.12
C ARG A 102 -40.27 -27.09 1.32
N PHE A 103 -40.21 -28.11 2.16
CA PHE A 103 -39.07 -28.95 2.58
C PHE A 103 -38.56 -29.93 1.51
N ARG A 104 -37.27 -30.32 1.70
CA ARG A 104 -36.56 -31.62 1.50
C ARG A 104 -37.44 -32.87 1.23
N ALA A 105 -37.03 -33.96 0.56
CA ALA A 105 -35.79 -34.52 0.00
C ALA A 105 -36.15 -35.73 -0.93
N PRO A 106 -35.21 -36.37 -1.67
CA PRO A 106 -35.44 -37.60 -2.45
C PRO A 106 -34.97 -38.88 -1.71
N ASP A 107 -35.80 -39.94 -1.68
CA ASP A 107 -35.77 -41.21 -2.48
C ASP A 107 -35.15 -42.35 -1.62
N ASP A 108 -35.64 -43.60 -1.56
CA ASP A 108 -36.40 -44.39 -2.52
C ASP A 108 -37.04 -45.66 -1.85
N VAL A 109 -37.74 -46.46 -2.67
CA VAL A 109 -38.25 -47.86 -2.55
C VAL A 109 -39.58 -48.18 -1.84
N MET A 110 -40.63 -48.49 -2.64
CA MET A 110 -41.29 -49.82 -2.75
C MET A 110 -42.61 -49.75 -3.55
N ALA A 111 -42.90 -50.83 -4.30
CA ALA A 111 -43.86 -50.93 -5.40
C ALA A 111 -45.23 -51.57 -5.05
N ASP A 112 -46.21 -51.22 -5.90
CA ASP A 112 -47.43 -51.92 -6.38
C ASP A 112 -48.07 -53.11 -5.64
N MET A 113 -49.41 -53.09 -5.54
CA MET A 113 -50.31 -54.07 -6.19
C MET A 113 -51.82 -53.73 -6.06
N GLU A 114 -52.52 -53.90 -7.18
CA GLU A 114 -53.93 -53.64 -7.50
C GLU A 114 -54.94 -54.68 -6.94
N LYS A 115 -56.25 -54.34 -6.83
CA LYS A 115 -57.34 -54.83 -7.73
C LYS A 115 -58.78 -54.46 -7.32
N LYS A 116 -59.64 -54.44 -8.36
CA LYS A 116 -60.97 -53.84 -8.57
C LYS A 116 -62.19 -54.71 -8.20
N GLY A 117 -63.35 -54.04 -8.15
CA GLY A 117 -64.68 -54.50 -8.62
C GLY A 117 -65.80 -54.25 -7.60
N ASN A 118 -67.05 -53.89 -7.91
CA ASN A 118 -67.76 -53.63 -9.16
C ASN A 118 -69.17 -53.05 -8.81
N PHE A 119 -69.80 -52.44 -9.82
CA PHE A 119 -71.25 -52.31 -10.06
C PHE A 119 -72.14 -51.26 -9.36
N SER A 120 -73.09 -50.80 -10.16
CA SER A 120 -73.94 -49.63 -10.03
C SER A 120 -75.43 -50.00 -9.83
N SER A 121 -76.18 -48.99 -9.40
CA SER A 121 -77.61 -48.74 -9.65
C SER A 121 -78.65 -49.29 -8.66
N LEU A 122 -79.37 -48.36 -8.01
CA LEU A 122 -80.83 -48.35 -7.99
C LEU A 122 -81.34 -46.90 -7.85
N MET A 123 -82.40 -46.61 -8.62
CA MET A 123 -82.97 -45.31 -8.98
C MET A 123 -83.93 -44.71 -7.93
N ARG A 124 -83.78 -43.39 -7.66
CA ARG A 124 -84.74 -42.27 -7.43
C ARG A 124 -86.07 -42.44 -6.62
N PRO A 125 -86.73 -41.36 -6.12
CA PRO A 125 -86.39 -39.93 -6.17
C PRO A 125 -86.46 -39.13 -4.83
N SER A 126 -85.60 -38.11 -4.76
CA SER A 126 -85.73 -36.75 -4.19
C SER A 126 -86.86 -36.38 -3.21
N ASN A 127 -86.45 -35.75 -2.10
CA ASN A 127 -86.90 -34.39 -1.78
C ASN A 127 -85.70 -33.51 -1.38
N LEU A 128 -85.60 -32.36 -2.06
CA LEU A 128 -84.53 -31.37 -1.94
C LEU A 128 -84.66 -30.57 -0.64
N ILE A 129 -83.54 -30.36 0.06
CA ILE A 129 -83.21 -29.03 0.62
C ILE A 129 -81.72 -28.76 0.35
N SER A 130 -81.47 -27.67 -0.36
CA SER A 130 -80.17 -27.14 -0.72
C SER A 130 -79.44 -26.56 0.50
N SER A 131 -78.17 -26.92 0.71
CA SER A 131 -77.24 -26.07 1.45
C SER A 131 -75.80 -26.20 0.92
N LYS A 132 -75.15 -25.04 0.83
CA LYS A 132 -73.92 -24.74 0.09
C LYS A 132 -72.68 -25.53 0.56
N PRO A 133 -71.71 -25.83 -0.32
CA PRO A 133 -70.42 -26.39 0.06
C PRO A 133 -69.51 -25.31 0.66
N GLY A 134 -69.03 -25.51 1.90
CA GLY A 134 -68.02 -24.62 2.51
C GLY A 134 -67.98 -24.57 4.04
N ALA A 135 -68.96 -25.13 4.75
CA ALA A 135 -68.89 -25.23 6.21
C ALA A 135 -68.12 -26.49 6.62
N ALA A 136 -66.99 -26.32 7.32
CA ALA A 136 -66.32 -27.43 8.00
C ALA A 136 -67.33 -28.18 8.88
N LYS A 137 -67.46 -29.50 8.70
CA LYS A 137 -68.36 -30.32 9.51
C LYS A 137 -67.94 -30.21 10.98
N LYS A 138 -68.79 -29.60 11.82
CA LYS A 138 -68.63 -29.57 13.28
C LYS A 138 -68.75 -31.01 13.79
N LEU A 139 -67.64 -31.58 14.25
CA LEU A 139 -67.64 -32.86 14.96
C LEU A 139 -68.15 -32.61 16.38
N VAL A 140 -69.16 -33.38 16.80
CA VAL A 140 -69.70 -33.36 18.16
C VAL A 140 -69.30 -34.65 18.85
N ILE A 141 -68.55 -34.55 19.95
CA ILE A 141 -68.17 -35.70 20.77
C ILE A 141 -69.42 -36.17 21.52
N LEU A 142 -69.95 -37.34 21.17
CA LEU A 142 -71.08 -37.94 21.87
C LEU A 142 -70.64 -38.40 23.27
N ASN A 143 -71.44 -38.12 24.30
CA ASN A 143 -71.17 -38.37 25.74
C ASN A 143 -70.11 -37.48 26.42
N PHE A 144 -69.88 -36.25 25.94
CA PHE A 144 -69.03 -35.29 26.64
C PHE A 144 -69.74 -34.71 27.89
N LYS A 145 -69.50 -35.31 29.07
CA LYS A 145 -70.30 -35.08 30.28
C LYS A 145 -70.03 -33.78 31.05
N GLU A 146 -68.95 -33.05 30.80
CA GLU A 146 -68.72 -31.65 31.20
C GLU A 146 -67.29 -31.25 30.79
N THR A 147 -67.03 -29.98 30.45
CA THR A 147 -65.64 -29.53 30.27
C THR A 147 -64.96 -29.52 31.64
N PRO A 148 -63.83 -30.23 31.84
CA PRO A 148 -63.09 -30.12 33.10
C PRO A 148 -62.75 -28.64 33.34
N LYS A 149 -63.31 -28.08 34.41
CA LYS A 149 -63.00 -26.72 34.85
C LYS A 149 -61.75 -26.79 35.71
N LEU A 150 -60.80 -25.90 35.46
CA LEU A 150 -59.64 -25.74 36.34
C LEU A 150 -60.12 -25.48 37.78
N PRO A 151 -59.39 -25.99 38.80
CA PRO A 151 -59.57 -25.54 40.17
C PRO A 151 -59.49 -24.01 40.24
N LEU A 152 -60.35 -23.38 41.06
CA LEU A 152 -60.36 -21.92 41.22
C LEU A 152 -58.98 -21.37 41.66
N ASP A 153 -58.27 -22.15 42.47
CA ASP A 153 -56.95 -21.78 43.02
C ASP A 153 -55.78 -22.17 42.12
N TYR A 154 -56.04 -22.73 40.93
CA TYR A 154 -54.98 -23.25 40.05
C TYR A 154 -53.97 -22.17 39.63
N GLN A 155 -54.44 -20.95 39.35
CA GLN A 155 -53.59 -19.82 38.98
C GLN A 155 -52.62 -19.45 40.12
N GLU A 156 -53.13 -19.36 41.35
CA GLU A 156 -52.34 -18.94 42.52
C GLU A 156 -51.35 -20.04 42.94
N VAL A 157 -51.80 -21.30 42.97
CA VAL A 157 -50.96 -22.44 43.35
C VAL A 157 -49.84 -22.67 42.34
N THR A 158 -50.14 -22.61 41.04
CA THR A 158 -49.12 -22.80 39.99
C THR A 158 -48.16 -21.62 39.95
N TRP A 159 -48.64 -20.40 40.13
CA TRP A 159 -47.77 -19.23 40.25
C TRP A 159 -46.86 -19.31 41.47
N ALA A 160 -47.37 -19.71 42.64
CA ALA A 160 -46.54 -19.85 43.86
C ALA A 160 -45.38 -20.83 43.67
N LYS A 161 -45.61 -21.96 42.97
CA LYS A 161 -44.54 -22.90 42.59
C LYS A 161 -43.49 -22.25 41.67
N LEU A 162 -43.95 -21.51 40.65
CA LEU A 162 -43.07 -20.84 39.69
C LEU A 162 -42.27 -19.70 40.36
N GLU A 163 -42.91 -18.91 41.23
CA GLU A 163 -42.29 -17.86 42.02
C GLU A 163 -41.21 -18.43 42.96
N GLU A 164 -41.50 -19.51 43.67
CA GLU A 164 -40.51 -20.20 44.52
C GLU A 164 -39.31 -20.69 43.70
N ALA A 165 -39.54 -21.24 42.50
CA ALA A 165 -38.47 -21.68 41.62
C ALA A 165 -37.61 -20.51 41.10
N VAL A 166 -38.25 -19.40 40.70
CA VAL A 166 -37.53 -18.18 40.25
C VAL A 166 -36.69 -17.60 41.39
N ILE A 167 -37.24 -17.49 42.60
CA ILE A 167 -36.52 -17.01 43.78
C ILE A 167 -35.36 -17.95 44.12
N ALA A 168 -35.55 -19.27 44.02
CA ALA A 168 -34.47 -20.24 44.23
C ALA A 168 -33.33 -20.03 43.22
N ILE A 169 -33.63 -19.85 41.94
CA ILE A 169 -32.62 -19.53 40.90
C ILE A 169 -31.90 -18.23 41.23
N GLN A 170 -32.65 -17.17 41.52
CA GLN A 170 -32.12 -15.83 41.83
C GLN A 170 -31.21 -15.81 43.06
N THR A 171 -31.52 -16.63 44.06
CA THR A 171 -30.72 -16.77 45.30
C THR A 171 -29.69 -17.89 45.23
N SER A 172 -29.49 -18.51 44.06
CA SER A 172 -28.58 -19.65 43.84
C SER A 172 -28.83 -20.85 44.78
N LYS A 173 -30.11 -21.11 45.11
CA LYS A 173 -30.59 -22.24 45.91
C LYS A 173 -31.12 -23.37 45.00
N SER A 174 -31.16 -24.59 45.52
CA SER A 174 -31.73 -25.74 44.80
C SER A 174 -33.24 -25.58 44.61
N ILE A 175 -33.71 -25.87 43.40
CA ILE A 175 -35.14 -25.89 43.07
C ILE A 175 -35.76 -27.19 43.61
N LYS A 176 -36.93 -27.09 44.25
CA LYS A 176 -37.66 -28.26 44.80
C LYS A 176 -38.35 -29.09 43.73
N TYR A 177 -38.78 -28.45 42.64
CA TYR A 177 -39.55 -29.02 41.54
C TYR A 177 -38.64 -29.35 40.34
N SER A 178 -39.08 -30.29 39.49
CA SER A 178 -38.35 -30.58 38.25
C SER A 178 -38.56 -29.48 37.20
N GLN A 179 -37.57 -29.26 36.32
CA GLN A 179 -37.69 -28.27 35.24
C GLN A 179 -38.86 -28.59 34.28
N GLU A 180 -39.11 -29.87 34.04
CA GLU A 180 -40.23 -30.35 33.21
C GLU A 180 -41.59 -30.01 33.86
N GLU A 181 -41.74 -30.25 35.16
CA GLU A 181 -42.97 -29.88 35.89
C GLU A 181 -43.22 -28.37 35.82
N LEU A 182 -42.18 -27.56 36.01
CA LEU A 182 -42.29 -26.10 35.95
C LEU A 182 -42.62 -25.63 34.53
N PHE A 183 -41.99 -26.21 33.52
CA PHE A 183 -42.26 -25.90 32.11
C PHE A 183 -43.72 -26.24 31.73
N GLN A 184 -44.20 -27.42 32.09
CA GLN A 184 -45.60 -27.83 31.87
C GLN A 184 -46.57 -26.92 32.64
N GLY A 185 -46.19 -26.46 33.83
CA GLY A 185 -46.95 -25.45 34.58
C GLY A 185 -47.11 -24.14 33.79
N VAL A 186 -46.03 -23.64 33.20
CA VAL A 186 -46.06 -22.45 32.33
C VAL A 186 -46.90 -22.69 31.07
N GLU A 187 -46.73 -23.84 30.41
CA GLU A 187 -47.48 -24.21 29.21
C GLU A 187 -48.99 -24.25 29.46
N ASN A 188 -49.42 -24.97 30.51
CA ASN A 188 -50.81 -25.06 30.89
C ASN A 188 -51.40 -23.69 31.22
N MET A 189 -50.69 -22.87 31.98
CA MET A 189 -51.14 -21.51 32.30
C MET A 189 -51.28 -20.64 31.05
N CYS A 190 -50.36 -20.75 30.09
CA CYS A 190 -50.45 -20.03 28.82
C CYS A 190 -51.64 -20.49 27.98
N ASN A 191 -51.88 -21.80 27.89
CA ASN A 191 -53.02 -22.38 27.17
C ASN A 191 -54.38 -21.93 27.73
N HIS A 192 -54.43 -21.62 29.03
CA HIS A 192 -55.61 -21.08 29.71
C HIS A 192 -55.68 -19.55 29.75
N LYS A 193 -55.01 -18.86 28.80
CA LYS A 193 -55.04 -17.39 28.62
C LYS A 193 -54.46 -16.58 29.79
N MET A 194 -53.63 -17.18 30.64
CA MET A 194 -52.98 -16.49 31.76
C MET A 194 -51.58 -15.93 31.43
N ALA A 195 -51.20 -15.88 30.15
CA ALA A 195 -49.85 -15.51 29.72
C ALA A 195 -49.45 -14.06 30.08
N GLN A 196 -50.37 -13.10 29.98
CA GLN A 196 -50.09 -11.69 30.34
C GLN A 196 -49.79 -11.54 31.84
N PHE A 197 -50.54 -12.26 32.68
CA PHE A 197 -50.33 -12.28 34.13
C PHE A 197 -48.94 -12.85 34.46
N LEU A 198 -48.58 -13.99 33.85
CA LEU A 198 -47.27 -14.61 34.03
C LEU A 198 -46.11 -13.68 33.66
N TYR A 199 -46.19 -13.02 32.49
CA TYR A 199 -45.14 -12.11 32.06
C TYR A 199 -44.98 -10.92 33.01
N THR A 200 -46.10 -10.31 33.42
CA THR A 200 -46.09 -9.16 34.34
C THR A 200 -45.49 -9.53 35.69
N LYS A 201 -45.89 -10.68 36.25
CA LYS A 201 -45.39 -11.13 37.54
C LYS A 201 -43.93 -11.56 37.49
N LEU A 202 -43.49 -12.24 36.43
CA LEU A 202 -42.07 -12.57 36.24
C LEU A 202 -41.21 -11.29 36.11
N ARG A 203 -41.72 -10.27 35.41
CA ARG A 203 -41.07 -8.96 35.29
C ARG A 203 -40.93 -8.28 36.65
N GLU A 204 -42.00 -8.24 37.46
CA GLU A 204 -41.97 -7.68 38.82
C GLU A 204 -40.94 -8.37 39.72
N LEU A 205 -40.89 -9.71 39.70
CA LEU A 205 -39.90 -10.49 40.46
C LEU A 205 -38.47 -10.20 40.01
N THR A 206 -38.23 -10.20 38.70
CA THR A 206 -36.91 -9.94 38.14
C THR A 206 -36.44 -8.51 38.47
N GLN A 207 -37.34 -7.54 38.37
CA GLN A 207 -37.05 -6.13 38.69
C GLN A 207 -36.63 -5.96 40.15
N LYS A 208 -37.38 -6.54 41.10
CA LYS A 208 -37.05 -6.47 42.53
C LYS A 208 -35.68 -7.08 42.84
N HIS A 209 -35.36 -8.21 42.21
CA HIS A 209 -34.06 -8.88 42.40
C HIS A 209 -32.89 -8.06 41.84
N VAL A 210 -33.03 -7.53 40.62
CA VAL A 210 -31.98 -6.67 40.02
C VAL A 210 -31.74 -5.43 40.87
N GLU A 211 -32.80 -4.77 41.34
CA GLU A 211 -32.68 -3.62 42.24
C GLU A 211 -31.91 -3.96 43.53
N ALA A 212 -32.26 -5.08 44.16
CA ALA A 212 -31.60 -5.55 45.38
C ALA A 212 -30.11 -5.84 45.17
N ASN A 213 -29.73 -6.37 44.01
CA ASN A 213 -28.33 -6.66 43.67
C ASN A 213 -27.50 -5.42 43.31
N ILE A 214 -28.13 -4.39 42.76
CA ILE A 214 -27.44 -3.13 42.41
C ILE A 214 -27.26 -2.22 43.63
N LYS A 215 -28.19 -2.24 44.60
CA LYS A 215 -28.12 -1.43 45.84
C LYS A 215 -26.75 -1.46 46.55
N PRO A 216 -26.09 -2.61 46.75
CA PRO A 216 -24.75 -2.69 47.35
C PRO A 216 -23.67 -1.89 46.63
N PHE A 217 -23.79 -1.65 45.32
CA PHE A 217 -22.82 -0.88 44.54
C PHE A 217 -22.92 0.64 44.77
N LEU A 218 -23.98 1.10 45.45
CA LEU A 218 -24.18 2.50 45.84
C LEU A 218 -23.45 2.88 47.13
N ALA A 219 -22.95 1.90 47.90
CA ALA A 219 -22.23 2.15 49.15
C ALA A 219 -20.82 2.73 48.89
N GLU A 220 -20.34 3.56 49.81
CA GLU A 220 -19.01 4.20 49.72
C GLU A 220 -17.84 3.21 49.88
N SER A 221 -16.72 3.56 49.23
CA SER A 221 -15.35 3.10 49.53
C SER A 221 -14.93 1.65 49.23
N ILE A 222 -15.38 1.06 48.13
CA ILE A 222 -14.72 -0.14 47.56
C ILE A 222 -13.57 0.27 46.63
N ASP A 223 -12.41 -0.39 46.77
CA ASP A 223 -11.30 -0.32 45.79
C ASP A 223 -11.83 -0.53 44.36
N ARG A 224 -11.28 0.21 43.37
CA ARG A 224 -11.80 0.20 42.00
C ARG A 224 -11.74 -1.19 41.37
N LEU A 225 -10.68 -1.97 41.62
CA LEU A 225 -10.55 -3.32 41.06
C LEU A 225 -11.52 -4.29 41.73
N ILE A 226 -11.67 -4.21 43.06
CA ILE A 226 -12.65 -5.04 43.80
C ILE A 226 -14.07 -4.71 43.31
N PHE A 227 -14.38 -3.44 43.08
CA PHE A 227 -15.66 -3.00 42.53
C PHE A 227 -15.93 -3.64 41.15
N LEU A 228 -14.96 -3.62 40.23
CA LEU A 228 -15.10 -4.23 38.91
C LEU A 228 -15.30 -5.76 38.99
N LYS A 229 -14.55 -6.46 39.85
CA LYS A 229 -14.72 -7.90 40.04
C LYS A 229 -16.12 -8.24 40.54
N ARG A 230 -16.62 -7.52 41.54
CA ARG A 230 -17.99 -7.68 42.04
C ARG A 230 -19.04 -7.36 40.98
N MET A 231 -18.84 -6.31 40.19
CA MET A 231 -19.74 -5.97 39.08
C MET A 231 -19.79 -7.10 38.05
N ASN A 232 -18.64 -7.66 37.71
CA ASN A 232 -18.54 -8.77 36.77
C ASN A 232 -19.22 -10.05 37.31
N GLU A 233 -18.99 -10.39 38.58
CA GLU A 233 -19.67 -11.52 39.24
C GLU A 233 -21.18 -11.35 39.25
N CYS A 234 -21.66 -10.14 39.59
CA CYS A 234 -23.08 -9.78 39.57
C CYS A 234 -23.68 -9.93 38.16
N TRP A 235 -22.98 -9.44 37.13
CA TRP A 235 -23.41 -9.57 35.73
C TRP A 235 -23.47 -11.03 35.29
N LEU A 236 -22.41 -11.80 35.52
CA LEU A 236 -22.34 -13.21 35.12
C LEU A 236 -23.39 -14.05 35.85
N ALA A 237 -23.66 -13.75 37.13
CA ALA A 237 -24.73 -14.38 37.89
C ALA A 237 -26.10 -14.05 37.27
N HIS A 238 -26.37 -12.78 36.97
CA HIS A 238 -27.60 -12.34 36.31
C HIS A 238 -27.82 -13.06 34.97
N CYS A 239 -26.80 -13.12 34.11
CA CYS A 239 -26.90 -13.83 32.82
C CYS A 239 -27.23 -15.32 33.00
N ARG A 240 -26.55 -16.03 33.91
CA ARG A 240 -26.82 -17.45 34.17
C ARG A 240 -28.25 -17.67 34.69
N GLN A 241 -28.67 -16.83 35.63
CA GLN A 241 -30.01 -16.88 36.22
C GLN A 241 -31.09 -16.62 35.15
N MET A 242 -30.90 -15.63 34.29
CA MET A 242 -31.85 -15.32 33.21
C MET A 242 -31.93 -16.43 32.14
N ILE A 243 -30.83 -17.12 31.84
CA ILE A 243 -30.85 -18.30 30.95
C ILE A 243 -31.70 -19.42 31.57
N GLN A 244 -31.54 -19.68 32.86
CA GLN A 244 -32.33 -20.70 33.56
C GLN A 244 -33.81 -20.33 33.63
N ILE A 245 -34.13 -19.08 33.99
CA ILE A 245 -35.52 -18.58 33.99
C ILE A 245 -36.11 -18.71 32.59
N ARG A 246 -35.39 -18.31 31.53
CA ARG A 246 -35.86 -18.46 30.15
C ARG A 246 -36.11 -19.92 29.77
N SER A 247 -35.33 -20.87 30.27
CA SER A 247 -35.56 -22.30 30.00
C SER A 247 -36.87 -22.81 30.59
N ILE A 248 -37.24 -22.38 31.81
CA ILE A 248 -38.51 -22.73 32.45
C ILE A 248 -39.68 -22.04 31.73
N PHE A 249 -39.52 -20.77 31.39
CA PHE A 249 -40.56 -19.96 30.76
C PHE A 249 -40.50 -19.97 29.22
N LEU A 250 -39.87 -20.99 28.62
CA LEU A 250 -39.60 -21.03 27.19
C LEU A 250 -40.89 -21.03 26.37
N TYR A 251 -41.96 -21.69 26.86
CA TYR A 251 -43.27 -21.68 26.19
C TYR A 251 -43.86 -20.27 26.15
N LEU A 252 -43.79 -19.52 27.25
CA LEU A 252 -44.25 -18.12 27.34
C LEU A 252 -43.47 -17.22 26.36
N ASP A 253 -42.15 -17.36 26.31
CA ASP A 253 -41.25 -16.58 25.44
C ASP A 253 -41.54 -16.83 23.95
N ARG A 254 -41.78 -18.08 23.54
CA ARG A 254 -42.00 -18.47 22.13
C ARG A 254 -43.44 -18.36 21.64
N THR A 255 -44.42 -18.25 22.53
CA THR A 255 -45.84 -18.14 22.16
C THR A 255 -46.33 -16.70 22.34
N TYR A 256 -46.60 -16.29 23.58
CA TYR A 256 -47.21 -15.01 23.89
C TYR A 256 -46.29 -13.82 23.62
N VAL A 257 -45.04 -13.89 24.09
CA VAL A 257 -44.08 -12.78 23.94
C VAL A 257 -43.71 -12.59 22.47
N LEU A 258 -43.37 -13.67 21.76
CA LEU A 258 -43.06 -13.62 20.33
C LEU A 258 -44.22 -13.07 19.47
N GLN A 259 -45.47 -13.34 19.85
CA GLN A 259 -46.65 -12.83 19.14
C GLN A 259 -47.01 -11.39 19.50
N THR A 260 -46.42 -10.82 20.56
CA THR A 260 -46.75 -9.49 21.08
C THR A 260 -45.57 -8.53 20.89
N PRO A 261 -45.54 -7.72 19.81
CA PRO A 261 -44.37 -6.92 19.44
C PRO A 261 -43.95 -5.84 20.46
N THR A 262 -44.84 -5.48 21.39
CA THR A 262 -44.58 -4.48 22.43
C THR A 262 -43.86 -5.06 23.65
N LEU A 263 -43.71 -6.39 23.74
CA LEU A 263 -43.06 -7.06 24.85
C LEU A 263 -41.65 -7.49 24.47
N ALA A 264 -40.69 -7.21 25.34
CA ALA A 264 -39.34 -7.71 25.23
C ALA A 264 -39.30 -9.21 25.54
N SER A 265 -38.42 -9.97 24.86
CA SER A 265 -38.15 -11.37 25.23
C SER A 265 -37.73 -11.46 26.69
N ILE A 266 -37.84 -12.64 27.31
CA ILE A 266 -37.44 -12.79 28.72
C ILE A 266 -35.97 -12.39 28.92
N TRP A 267 -35.11 -12.70 27.94
CA TRP A 267 -33.71 -12.29 27.94
C TRP A 267 -33.57 -10.76 27.83
N ASP A 268 -34.21 -10.15 26.84
CA ASP A 268 -34.11 -8.70 26.60
C ASP A 268 -34.70 -7.91 27.77
N MET A 269 -35.78 -8.38 28.38
CA MET A 269 -36.33 -7.82 29.62
C MET A 269 -35.29 -7.83 30.73
N GLY A 270 -34.56 -8.94 30.92
CA GLY A 270 -33.48 -9.02 31.91
C GLY A 270 -32.34 -8.05 31.63
N LEU A 271 -31.97 -7.87 30.36
CA LEU A 271 -30.97 -6.89 29.93
C LEU A 271 -31.43 -5.46 30.17
N GLU A 272 -32.68 -5.15 29.80
CA GLU A 272 -33.28 -3.82 29.98
C GLU A 272 -33.33 -3.41 31.46
N MET A 273 -33.71 -4.34 32.36
CA MET A 273 -33.71 -4.06 33.81
C MET A 273 -32.29 -3.75 34.31
N PHE A 274 -31.31 -4.59 33.96
CA PHE A 274 -29.94 -4.39 34.38
C PHE A 274 -29.35 -3.07 33.83
N ARG A 275 -29.61 -2.79 32.55
CA ARG A 275 -29.26 -1.52 31.89
C ARG A 275 -29.88 -0.33 32.61
N PHE A 276 -31.18 -0.39 32.90
CA PHE A 276 -31.92 0.69 33.55
C PHE A 276 -31.30 1.04 34.90
N TYR A 277 -31.02 0.06 35.75
CA TYR A 277 -30.41 0.33 37.05
C TYR A 277 -28.93 0.75 36.95
N ILE A 278 -28.17 0.35 35.93
CA ILE A 278 -26.83 0.90 35.70
C ILE A 278 -26.88 2.36 35.26
N ILE A 279 -27.73 2.71 34.29
CA ILE A 279 -27.85 4.08 33.76
C ILE A 279 -28.42 5.03 34.81
N THR A 280 -29.47 4.61 35.52
CA THR A 280 -30.18 5.44 36.52
C THR A 280 -29.33 5.72 37.75
N ASN A 281 -28.24 4.96 37.96
CA ASN A 281 -27.29 5.18 39.04
C ASN A 281 -25.94 5.69 38.49
N PRO A 282 -25.76 7.02 38.32
CA PRO A 282 -24.57 7.60 37.71
C PRO A 282 -23.26 7.21 38.39
N MET A 283 -23.29 6.98 39.70
CA MET A 283 -22.12 6.54 40.48
C MET A 283 -21.63 5.16 40.03
N VAL A 284 -22.55 4.20 39.81
CA VAL A 284 -22.22 2.84 39.37
C VAL A 284 -21.63 2.88 37.97
N GLN A 285 -22.28 3.61 37.05
CA GLN A 285 -21.78 3.80 35.70
C GLN A 285 -20.39 4.43 35.69
N THR A 286 -20.21 5.55 36.41
CA THR A 286 -18.94 6.28 36.45
C THR A 286 -17.82 5.45 37.03
N ARG A 287 -18.03 4.76 38.16
CA ARG A 287 -17.01 3.90 38.77
C ARG A 287 -16.64 2.71 37.89
N THR A 288 -17.61 2.14 37.18
CA THR A 288 -17.35 1.06 36.21
C THR A 288 -16.46 1.57 35.09
N VAL A 289 -16.83 2.69 34.46
CA VAL A 289 -16.07 3.26 33.34
C VAL A 289 -14.68 3.71 33.77
N GLU A 290 -14.55 4.49 34.86
CA GLU A 290 -13.26 4.94 35.37
C GLU A 290 -12.36 3.78 35.80
N GLY A 291 -12.94 2.71 36.37
CA GLY A 291 -12.21 1.50 36.69
C GLY A 291 -11.65 0.81 35.45
N LEU A 292 -12.46 0.66 34.39
CA LEU A 292 -12.03 0.08 33.11
C LEU A 292 -10.92 0.91 32.47
N LEU A 293 -11.07 2.25 32.45
CA LEU A 293 -10.05 3.16 31.92
C LEU A 293 -8.73 3.07 32.71
N MET A 294 -8.80 3.00 34.04
CA MET A 294 -7.62 2.85 34.89
C MET A 294 -6.87 1.54 34.62
N LEU A 295 -7.58 0.42 34.40
CA LEU A 295 -6.93 -0.84 34.04
C LEU A 295 -6.25 -0.76 32.66
N ILE A 296 -6.89 -0.12 31.68
CA ILE A 296 -6.29 0.04 30.34
C ILE A 296 -5.07 0.97 30.40
N GLU A 297 -5.12 2.03 31.20
CA GLU A 297 -3.99 2.96 31.40
C GLU A 297 -2.80 2.26 32.07
N LYS A 298 -3.04 1.45 33.11
CA LYS A 298 -2.01 0.62 33.73
C LYS A 298 -1.37 -0.35 32.73
N GLU A 299 -2.18 -1.01 31.90
CA GLU A 299 -1.65 -1.90 30.86
C GLU A 299 -0.79 -1.15 29.82
N ARG A 300 -1.15 0.09 29.46
CA ARG A 300 -0.33 0.94 28.58
C ARG A 300 1.01 1.32 29.21
N GLN A 301 1.08 1.37 30.54
CA GLN A 301 2.32 1.62 31.29
C GLN A 301 3.16 0.35 31.49
N GLY A 302 2.66 -0.81 31.08
CA GLY A 302 3.37 -2.09 31.15
C GLY A 302 2.95 -2.99 32.32
N ASP A 303 1.96 -2.57 33.13
CA ASP A 303 1.43 -3.41 34.21
C ASP A 303 0.64 -4.59 33.65
N THR A 304 0.72 -5.74 34.33
CA THR A 304 -0.13 -6.88 34.02
C THR A 304 -1.54 -6.66 34.55
N VAL A 305 -2.54 -6.75 33.67
CA VAL A 305 -3.96 -6.62 34.03
C VAL A 305 -4.78 -7.84 33.65
N ASP A 306 -5.90 -8.04 34.32
CA ASP A 306 -6.84 -9.12 34.01
C ASP A 306 -7.64 -8.78 32.74
N ARG A 307 -7.12 -9.23 31.59
CA ARG A 307 -7.78 -9.08 30.28
C ARG A 307 -9.14 -9.79 30.21
N THR A 308 -9.36 -10.83 31.00
CA THR A 308 -10.65 -11.55 31.00
C THR A 308 -11.75 -10.74 31.68
N LEU A 309 -11.40 -10.05 32.77
CA LEU A 309 -12.28 -9.10 33.45
C LEU A 309 -12.65 -7.92 32.53
N LEU A 310 -11.66 -7.31 31.87
CA LEU A 310 -11.89 -6.24 30.90
C LEU A 310 -12.82 -6.68 29.78
N LYS A 311 -12.53 -7.83 29.16
CA LYS A 311 -13.35 -8.40 28.08
C LYS A 311 -14.79 -8.63 28.51
N SER A 312 -14.98 -9.22 29.68
CA SER A 312 -16.32 -9.53 30.21
C SER A 312 -17.13 -8.26 30.48
N LEU A 313 -16.55 -7.26 31.13
CA LEU A 313 -17.24 -6.01 31.47
C LEU A 313 -17.46 -5.11 30.25
N LEU A 314 -16.53 -5.04 29.30
CA LEU A 314 -16.75 -4.30 28.05
C LEU A 314 -17.82 -5.00 27.19
N ARG A 315 -17.83 -6.33 27.18
CA ARG A 315 -18.90 -7.10 26.54
C ARG A 315 -20.25 -6.87 27.20
N MET A 316 -20.30 -6.79 28.54
CA MET A 316 -21.50 -6.38 29.27
C MET A 316 -22.00 -5.01 28.79
N LEU A 317 -21.13 -3.99 28.71
CA LEU A 317 -21.55 -2.66 28.23
C LEU A 317 -22.06 -2.69 26.77
N SER A 318 -21.51 -3.57 25.94
CA SER A 318 -21.94 -3.79 24.54
C SER A 318 -23.31 -4.50 24.49
N ASP A 319 -23.49 -5.57 25.26
CA ASP A 319 -24.77 -6.31 25.37
C ASP A 319 -25.88 -5.43 25.97
N LEU A 320 -25.54 -4.52 26.88
CA LEU A 320 -26.44 -3.50 27.44
C LEU A 320 -26.62 -2.28 26.53
N GLN A 321 -25.98 -2.22 25.36
CA GLN A 321 -26.09 -1.11 24.40
C GLN A 321 -25.73 0.26 24.97
N ILE A 322 -24.79 0.33 25.91
CA ILE A 322 -24.31 1.59 26.53
C ILE A 322 -22.82 1.85 26.29
N TYR A 323 -22.12 0.94 25.61
CA TYR A 323 -20.68 1.01 25.36
C TYR A 323 -20.25 2.35 24.72
N GLN A 324 -20.91 2.76 23.63
CA GLN A 324 -20.51 3.96 22.87
C GLN A 324 -20.67 5.25 23.71
N GLU A 325 -21.85 5.42 24.33
CA GLU A 325 -22.20 6.63 25.07
C GLU A 325 -21.48 6.72 26.42
N ALA A 326 -21.38 5.61 27.16
CA ALA A 326 -20.84 5.62 28.52
C ALA A 326 -19.32 5.45 28.57
N PHE A 327 -18.75 4.62 27.69
CA PHE A 327 -17.33 4.24 27.73
C PHE A 327 -16.52 4.82 26.58
N GLU A 328 -16.90 4.57 25.32
CA GLU A 328 -16.05 4.85 24.14
C GLU A 328 -15.64 6.31 24.05
N ALA A 329 -16.57 7.25 24.21
CA ALA A 329 -16.25 8.67 24.17
C ALA A 329 -15.19 9.06 25.22
N LYS A 330 -15.34 8.60 26.47
CA LYS A 330 -14.39 8.86 27.56
C LYS A 330 -13.05 8.14 27.32
N PHE A 331 -13.09 6.93 26.79
CA PHE A 331 -11.91 6.15 26.41
C PHE A 331 -11.07 6.87 25.35
N LEU A 332 -11.72 7.40 24.30
CA LEU A 332 -11.03 8.14 23.25
C LEU A 332 -10.45 9.46 23.77
N THR A 333 -11.17 10.21 24.61
CA THR A 333 -10.65 11.43 25.25
C THR A 333 -9.44 11.15 26.15
N ALA A 334 -9.51 10.10 26.98
CA ALA A 334 -8.37 9.70 27.82
C ALA A 334 -7.16 9.25 26.97
N THR A 335 -7.42 8.52 25.89
CA THR A 335 -6.39 8.08 24.95
C THR A 335 -5.74 9.24 24.20
N GLU A 336 -6.53 10.21 23.75
CA GLU A 336 -6.03 11.43 23.10
C GLU A 336 -5.09 12.20 24.04
N ARG A 337 -5.51 12.43 25.29
CA ARG A 337 -4.70 13.12 26.29
C ARG A 337 -3.38 12.38 26.58
N LEU A 338 -3.43 11.06 26.72
CA LEU A 338 -2.25 10.24 27.00
C LEU A 338 -1.25 10.35 25.85
N TYR A 339 -1.67 10.06 24.62
CA TYR A 339 -0.74 10.07 23.48
C TYR A 339 -0.31 11.47 23.06
N ALA A 340 -1.11 12.51 23.32
CA ALA A 340 -0.67 13.90 23.14
C ALA A 340 0.52 14.24 24.06
N SER A 341 0.42 13.86 25.35
CA SER A 341 1.51 14.07 26.31
C SER A 341 2.73 13.21 25.98
N GLU A 342 2.50 11.93 25.64
CA GLU A 342 3.57 10.98 25.30
C GLU A 342 4.33 11.41 24.04
N GLY A 343 3.62 11.84 22.99
CA GLY A 343 4.23 12.34 21.75
C GLY A 343 5.09 13.58 21.97
N GLN A 344 4.59 14.57 22.72
CA GLN A 344 5.33 15.79 23.04
C GLN A 344 6.61 15.51 23.85
N GLN A 345 6.51 14.64 24.86
CA GLN A 345 7.65 14.28 25.71
C GLN A 345 8.69 13.49 24.91
N LEU A 346 8.30 12.38 24.28
CA LEU A 346 9.24 11.49 23.61
C LEU A 346 9.88 12.13 22.38
N MET A 347 9.22 13.09 21.72
CA MET A 347 9.85 13.81 20.61
C MET A 347 11.01 14.70 21.07
N GLN A 348 11.00 15.16 22.32
CA GLN A 348 12.11 15.89 22.93
C GLN A 348 13.20 14.93 23.41
N ASP A 349 12.80 13.88 24.12
CA ASP A 349 13.71 12.97 24.84
C ASP A 349 14.44 11.98 23.93
N LEU A 350 13.79 11.52 22.85
CA LEU A 350 14.33 10.46 21.98
C LEU A 350 14.87 11.00 20.65
N ASP A 351 15.72 10.20 20.00
CA ASP A 351 16.04 10.37 18.60
C ASP A 351 14.88 9.91 17.69
N VAL A 352 14.95 10.26 16.40
CA VAL A 352 13.87 9.92 15.46
C VAL A 352 13.72 8.41 15.24
N PRO A 353 14.79 7.61 15.02
CA PRO A 353 14.67 6.15 14.97
C PRO A 353 13.92 5.53 16.15
N GLU A 354 14.30 5.86 17.38
CA GLU A 354 13.70 5.32 18.60
C GLU A 354 12.26 5.77 18.75
N TYR A 355 11.97 7.03 18.45
CA TYR A 355 10.61 7.56 18.43
C TYR A 355 9.71 6.78 17.45
N LEU A 356 10.15 6.58 16.20
CA LEU A 356 9.37 5.83 15.20
C LEU A 356 9.15 4.37 15.60
N ALA A 357 10.17 3.72 16.18
CA ALA A 357 10.04 2.36 16.71
C ALA A 357 9.00 2.29 17.83
N HIS A 358 8.99 3.30 18.72
CA HIS A 358 8.00 3.43 19.78
C HIS A 358 6.59 3.66 19.24
N VAL A 359 6.40 4.54 18.25
CA VAL A 359 5.08 4.73 17.62
C VAL A 359 4.55 3.42 17.01
N ASN A 360 5.41 2.68 16.30
CA ASN A 360 5.03 1.40 15.72
C ASN A 360 4.67 0.37 16.80
N LYS A 361 5.42 0.34 17.92
CA LYS A 361 5.10 -0.48 19.09
C LYS A 361 3.71 -0.15 19.64
N ARG A 362 3.40 1.13 19.89
CA ARG A 362 2.09 1.58 20.39
C ARG A 362 0.95 1.21 19.46
N LEU A 363 1.11 1.39 18.15
CA LEU A 363 0.10 0.98 17.17
C LEU A 363 -0.17 -0.53 17.22
N ASN A 364 0.87 -1.35 17.40
CA ASN A 364 0.69 -2.81 17.54
C ASN A 364 -0.02 -3.17 18.85
N GLU A 365 0.39 -2.58 19.97
CA GLU A 365 -0.26 -2.80 21.26
C GLU A 365 -1.76 -2.44 21.23
N GLU A 366 -2.14 -1.30 20.63
CA GLU A 366 -3.55 -0.92 20.51
C GLU A 366 -4.34 -1.86 19.58
N ASN A 367 -3.71 -2.38 18.52
CA ASN A 367 -4.33 -3.42 17.69
C ASN A 367 -4.53 -4.73 18.46
N GLU A 368 -3.59 -5.13 19.32
CA GLU A 368 -3.78 -6.30 20.19
C GLU A 368 -4.93 -6.08 21.18
N ARG A 369 -5.05 -4.88 21.79
CA ARG A 369 -6.18 -4.54 22.68
C ARG A 369 -7.53 -4.64 21.96
N LEU A 370 -7.60 -4.19 20.70
CA LEU A 370 -8.76 -4.35 19.83
C LEU A 370 -9.14 -5.80 19.57
N LEU A 371 -8.15 -6.68 19.44
CA LEU A 371 -8.41 -8.12 19.24
C LEU A 371 -8.84 -8.82 20.53
N HIS A 372 -8.35 -8.37 21.69
CA HIS A 372 -8.57 -9.06 22.95
C HIS A 372 -9.88 -8.67 23.64
N TYR A 373 -10.16 -7.37 23.81
CA TYR A 373 -11.23 -6.94 24.71
C TYR A 373 -12.04 -5.70 24.28
N LEU A 374 -11.56 -4.87 23.35
CA LEU A 374 -12.35 -3.71 22.87
C LEU A 374 -13.36 -4.12 21.79
N ASP A 375 -14.42 -3.33 21.65
CA ASP A 375 -15.40 -3.51 20.58
C ASP A 375 -14.83 -3.06 19.23
N GLN A 376 -15.18 -3.77 18.15
CA GLN A 376 -14.66 -3.48 16.80
C GLN A 376 -15.13 -2.12 16.26
N CYS A 377 -16.26 -1.59 16.76
CA CYS A 377 -16.68 -0.24 16.38
C CYS A 377 -15.65 0.85 16.76
N THR A 378 -14.84 0.61 17.80
CA THR A 378 -13.82 1.54 18.28
C THR A 378 -12.54 1.55 17.44
N LYS A 379 -12.31 0.53 16.61
CA LYS A 379 -11.05 0.35 15.87
C LYS A 379 -10.62 1.59 15.09
N TRP A 380 -11.53 2.14 14.29
CA TRP A 380 -11.20 3.27 13.42
C TRP A 380 -10.85 4.51 14.23
N ALA A 381 -11.70 4.87 15.20
CA ALA A 381 -11.52 6.06 16.02
C ALA A 381 -10.25 5.97 16.89
N LEU A 382 -9.99 4.82 17.50
CA LEU A 382 -8.82 4.60 18.34
C LEU A 382 -7.52 4.74 17.54
N ILE A 383 -7.37 3.99 16.45
CA ILE A 383 -6.14 4.01 15.65
C ILE A 383 -5.93 5.40 15.05
N HIS A 384 -7.00 6.06 14.58
CA HIS A 384 -6.92 7.42 14.09
C HIS A 384 -6.44 8.40 15.16
N THR A 385 -6.94 8.30 16.40
CA THR A 385 -6.47 9.15 17.51
C THR A 385 -4.98 8.92 17.80
N VAL A 386 -4.51 7.68 17.80
CA VAL A 386 -3.08 7.36 18.02
C VAL A 386 -2.21 7.93 16.89
N GLU A 387 -2.60 7.71 15.64
CA GLU A 387 -1.89 8.22 14.45
C GLU A 387 -1.91 9.76 14.40
N LYS A 388 -3.00 10.39 14.82
CA LYS A 388 -3.08 11.85 14.94
C LYS A 388 -2.04 12.34 15.96
N GLN A 389 -2.12 11.85 17.20
CA GLN A 389 -1.34 12.38 18.30
C GLN A 389 0.16 12.04 18.20
N LEU A 390 0.52 10.84 17.75
CA LEU A 390 1.93 10.43 17.68
C LEU A 390 2.61 10.74 16.33
N LEU A 391 1.86 10.89 15.24
CA LEU A 391 2.45 11.17 13.92
C LEU A 391 2.02 12.54 13.40
N THR A 392 0.72 12.79 13.24
CA THR A 392 0.22 13.97 12.52
C THR A 392 0.66 15.28 13.17
N GLU A 393 0.55 15.41 14.49
CA GLU A 393 0.95 16.61 15.24
C GLU A 393 2.48 16.84 15.23
N HIS A 394 3.27 15.82 14.90
CA HIS A 394 4.73 15.84 14.95
C HIS A 394 5.42 15.66 13.59
N LEU A 395 4.66 15.61 12.49
CA LEU A 395 5.17 15.34 11.13
C LEU A 395 6.39 16.20 10.79
N THR A 396 6.25 17.52 10.93
CA THR A 396 7.32 18.49 10.60
C THR A 396 8.54 18.31 11.49
N SER A 397 8.34 18.13 12.80
CA SER A 397 9.43 17.96 13.77
C SER A 397 10.23 16.69 13.51
N ILE A 398 9.57 15.57 13.19
CA ILE A 398 10.21 14.30 12.84
C ILE A 398 11.12 14.48 11.61
N LEU A 399 10.61 15.13 10.56
CA LEU A 399 11.38 15.34 9.33
C LEU A 399 12.55 16.30 9.54
N GLN A 400 12.33 17.42 10.23
CA GLN A 400 13.36 18.43 10.48
C GLN A 400 14.49 17.93 11.39
N LYS A 401 14.16 17.14 12.42
CA LYS A 401 15.14 16.62 13.39
C LYS A 401 15.91 15.41 12.85
N GLY A 402 15.28 14.55 12.05
CA GLY A 402 15.83 13.23 11.73
C GLY A 402 16.10 12.91 10.27
N LEU A 403 15.33 13.44 9.31
CA LEU A 403 15.36 12.89 7.94
C LEU A 403 16.74 13.02 7.30
N ASP A 404 17.39 14.18 7.42
CA ASP A 404 18.72 14.44 6.86
C ASP A 404 19.73 13.38 7.36
N ILE A 405 19.74 13.11 8.68
CA ILE A 405 20.66 12.14 9.30
C ILE A 405 20.37 10.72 8.77
N LEU A 406 19.10 10.31 8.72
CA LEU A 406 18.73 8.97 8.22
C LEU A 406 19.16 8.76 6.77
N LEU A 407 19.03 9.79 5.93
CA LEU A 407 19.46 9.76 4.53
C LEU A 407 20.99 9.76 4.41
N GLU A 408 21.70 10.56 5.22
CA GLU A 408 23.16 10.61 5.21
C GLU A 408 23.81 9.31 5.71
N GLU A 409 23.30 8.72 6.78
CA GLU A 409 23.79 7.47 7.35
C GLU A 409 23.27 6.21 6.63
N ASN A 410 22.41 6.37 5.62
CA ASN A 410 21.84 5.27 4.85
C ASN A 410 21.08 4.25 5.72
N ARG A 411 20.30 4.74 6.71
CA ARG A 411 19.56 3.89 7.66
C ARG A 411 18.28 3.31 7.02
N ILE A 412 18.46 2.32 6.13
CA ILE A 412 17.38 1.72 5.31
C ILE A 412 16.19 1.21 6.13
N LYS A 413 16.44 0.55 7.28
CA LYS A 413 15.37 0.03 8.15
C LYS A 413 14.49 1.15 8.70
N ASP A 414 15.11 2.21 9.20
CA ASP A 414 14.42 3.34 9.83
C ASP A 414 13.70 4.20 8.77
N LEU A 415 14.29 4.38 7.59
CA LEU A 415 13.65 5.04 6.45
C LEU A 415 12.41 4.27 5.94
N THR A 416 12.48 2.93 5.95
CA THR A 416 11.34 2.08 5.58
C THR A 416 10.22 2.21 6.62
N LEU A 417 10.57 2.20 7.91
CA LEU A 417 9.62 2.41 8.99
C LEU A 417 8.97 3.79 8.92
N LEU A 418 9.78 4.84 8.71
CA LEU A 418 9.32 6.22 8.51
C LEU A 418 8.29 6.29 7.39
N TYR A 419 8.60 5.71 6.22
CA TYR A 419 7.68 5.71 5.09
C TYR A 419 6.37 4.98 5.39
N ASN A 420 6.43 3.80 6.02
CA ASN A 420 5.26 3.01 6.36
C ASN A 420 4.35 3.75 7.35
N LEU A 421 4.92 4.42 8.36
CA LEU A 421 4.17 5.22 9.32
C LEU A 421 3.58 6.47 8.68
N PHE A 422 4.37 7.20 7.88
CA PHE A 422 3.90 8.41 7.20
C PHE A 422 2.81 8.11 6.18
N SER A 423 2.80 6.91 5.59
CA SER A 423 1.74 6.47 4.66
C SER A 423 0.38 6.29 5.32
N ARG A 424 0.32 6.21 6.66
CA ARG A 424 -0.94 6.10 7.41
C ARG A 424 -1.64 7.44 7.60
N VAL A 425 -0.89 8.55 7.62
CA VAL A 425 -1.43 9.87 7.90
C VAL A 425 -1.65 10.68 6.63
N LYS A 426 -2.71 11.48 6.65
CA LYS A 426 -3.01 12.41 5.55
C LYS A 426 -1.85 13.38 5.36
N ASN A 427 -1.44 13.59 4.11
CA ASN A 427 -0.30 14.41 3.70
C ASN A 427 1.11 13.88 4.10
N GLY A 428 1.23 12.81 4.89
CA GLY A 428 2.53 12.28 5.31
C GLY A 428 3.48 11.98 4.13
N PRO A 429 3.07 11.22 3.11
CA PRO A 429 3.94 10.94 1.96
C PRO A 429 4.30 12.19 1.13
N THR A 430 3.41 13.18 1.11
CA THR A 430 3.64 14.46 0.43
C THR A 430 4.75 15.24 1.14
N GLU A 431 4.64 15.42 2.46
CA GLU A 431 5.63 16.15 3.25
C GLU A 431 6.99 15.45 3.25
N LEU A 432 7.01 14.12 3.39
CA LEU A 432 8.23 13.33 3.29
C LEU A 432 8.90 13.52 1.91
N CYS A 433 8.12 13.48 0.83
CA CYS A 433 8.64 13.69 -0.53
C CYS A 433 9.23 15.09 -0.73
N ASN A 434 8.61 16.13 -0.15
CA ASN A 434 9.08 17.50 -0.25
C ASN A 434 10.40 17.70 0.53
N ASN A 435 10.51 17.12 1.72
CA ASN A 435 11.73 17.19 2.52
C ASN A 435 12.86 16.34 1.90
N PHE A 436 12.54 15.16 1.35
CA PHE A 436 13.48 14.36 0.57
C PHE A 436 14.03 15.13 -0.64
N ASN A 437 13.17 15.82 -1.40
CA ASN A 437 13.58 16.69 -2.50
C ASN A 437 14.56 17.77 -2.03
N SER A 438 14.19 18.46 -0.94
CA SER A 438 14.96 19.56 -0.37
C SER A 438 16.34 19.10 0.11
N PHE A 439 16.41 17.94 0.77
CA PHE A 439 17.66 17.29 1.16
C PHE A 439 18.54 17.02 -0.06
N ILE A 440 18.01 16.40 -1.12
CA ILE A 440 18.77 16.09 -2.33
C ILE A 440 19.33 17.37 -2.96
N LYS A 441 18.52 18.42 -3.08
CA LYS A 441 18.96 19.72 -3.60
C LYS A 441 20.07 20.33 -2.75
N LYS A 442 19.93 20.32 -1.42
CA LYS A 442 20.93 20.84 -0.48
C LYS A 442 22.23 20.06 -0.58
N LYS A 443 22.19 18.73 -0.47
CA LYS A 443 23.38 17.88 -0.54
C LYS A 443 24.05 17.93 -1.91
N GLY A 444 23.27 17.81 -2.98
CA GLY A 444 23.76 17.88 -4.36
C GLY A 444 24.46 19.19 -4.69
N ARG A 445 23.96 20.32 -4.19
CA ARG A 445 24.65 21.63 -4.30
C ARG A 445 26.06 21.60 -3.70
N THR A 446 26.26 20.95 -2.56
CA THR A 446 27.59 20.84 -1.92
C THR A 446 28.59 19.99 -2.70
N ILE A 447 28.11 19.16 -3.63
CA ILE A 447 28.94 18.34 -4.53
C ILE A 447 29.39 19.15 -5.74
N VAL A 448 28.49 19.97 -6.32
CA VAL A 448 28.74 20.62 -7.63
C VAL A 448 29.30 22.03 -7.54
N ILE A 449 29.08 22.78 -6.45
CA ILE A 449 29.45 24.20 -6.36
C ILE A 449 30.95 24.38 -6.08
N ASP A 450 31.53 23.50 -5.27
CA ASP A 450 32.90 23.63 -4.77
C ASP A 450 33.95 23.24 -5.84
N PRO A 451 34.79 24.17 -6.33
CA PRO A 451 35.81 23.87 -7.32
C PRO A 451 36.89 22.90 -6.84
N GLU A 452 37.14 22.81 -5.53
CA GLU A 452 38.16 21.88 -4.99
C GLU A 452 37.74 20.42 -5.19
N LYS A 453 36.43 20.17 -5.28
CA LYS A 453 35.83 18.85 -5.52
C LYS A 453 35.69 18.50 -7.00
N ASP A 454 36.14 19.33 -7.93
CA ASP A 454 36.02 19.06 -9.38
C ASP A 454 36.60 17.71 -9.81
N LYS A 455 37.63 17.24 -9.11
CA LYS A 455 38.28 15.94 -9.40
C LYS A 455 37.39 14.74 -9.05
N THR A 456 36.61 14.82 -7.97
CA THR A 456 35.78 13.72 -7.46
C THR A 456 34.30 13.89 -7.80
N MET A 457 33.89 15.07 -8.27
CA MET A 457 32.50 15.46 -8.51
C MET A 457 31.67 14.39 -9.24
N VAL A 458 32.14 13.91 -10.40
CA VAL A 458 31.33 12.98 -11.21
C VAL A 458 31.14 11.64 -10.49
N GLN A 459 32.17 11.16 -9.79
CA GLN A 459 32.08 9.94 -8.99
C GLN A 459 31.11 10.12 -7.81
N GLU A 460 31.24 11.23 -7.07
CA GLU A 460 30.33 11.56 -5.97
C GLU A 460 28.86 11.70 -6.44
N LEU A 461 28.62 12.25 -7.65
CA LEU A 461 27.28 12.33 -8.23
C LEU A 461 26.70 10.94 -8.57
N LEU A 462 27.53 10.03 -9.11
CA LEU A 462 27.13 8.66 -9.40
C LEU A 462 26.78 7.91 -8.11
N ASP A 463 27.66 7.97 -7.10
CA ASP A 463 27.46 7.30 -5.82
C ASP A 463 26.25 7.87 -5.08
N PHE A 464 26.06 9.19 -5.14
CA PHE A 464 24.89 9.84 -4.55
C PHE A 464 23.60 9.43 -5.27
N LYS A 465 23.62 9.33 -6.62
CA LYS A 465 22.47 8.88 -7.40
C LYS A 465 22.09 7.44 -7.07
N ASP A 466 23.08 6.53 -7.05
CA ASP A 466 22.87 5.12 -6.71
C ASP A 466 22.27 4.97 -5.32
N LYS A 467 22.80 5.72 -4.34
CA LYS A 467 22.28 5.71 -2.97
C LYS A 467 20.82 6.17 -2.90
N MET A 468 20.49 7.29 -3.54
CA MET A 468 19.12 7.82 -3.53
C MET A 468 18.15 6.91 -4.30
N ASP A 469 18.56 6.32 -5.43
CA ASP A 469 17.76 5.35 -6.16
C ASP A 469 17.46 4.10 -5.32
N ASN A 470 18.46 3.59 -4.59
CA ASN A 470 18.28 2.46 -3.71
C ASN A 470 17.26 2.77 -2.61
N ILE A 471 17.31 3.96 -2.00
CA ILE A 471 16.32 4.39 -0.99
C ILE A 471 14.91 4.46 -1.59
N VAL A 472 14.74 5.06 -2.78
CA VAL A 472 13.43 5.13 -3.43
C VAL A 472 12.88 3.74 -3.76
N SER A 473 13.76 2.85 -4.24
CA SER A 473 13.37 1.48 -4.61
C SER A 473 13.02 0.61 -3.40
N THR A 474 13.82 0.68 -2.32
CA THR A 474 13.70 -0.21 -1.16
C THR A 474 12.80 0.36 -0.06
N CYS A 475 13.03 1.61 0.36
CA CYS A 475 12.31 2.22 1.47
C CYS A 475 10.94 2.77 1.06
N TYR A 476 10.86 3.39 -0.13
CA TYR A 476 9.65 4.06 -0.61
C TYR A 476 8.84 3.23 -1.62
N GLN A 477 9.08 1.92 -1.66
CA GLN A 477 8.28 0.94 -2.42
C GLN A 477 8.09 1.31 -3.90
N LYS A 478 9.12 1.91 -4.53
CA LYS A 478 9.09 2.35 -5.94
C LYS A 478 7.94 3.28 -6.29
N LYS A 479 7.53 4.15 -5.36
CA LYS A 479 6.49 5.14 -5.67
C LYS A 479 6.98 6.18 -6.69
N GLU A 480 6.26 6.28 -7.79
CA GLU A 480 6.54 7.21 -8.91
C GLU A 480 6.79 8.66 -8.47
N ARG A 481 6.05 9.15 -7.47
CA ARG A 481 6.22 10.52 -6.94
C ARG A 481 7.65 10.78 -6.45
N PHE A 482 8.27 9.80 -5.77
CA PHE A 482 9.64 9.94 -5.27
C PHE A 482 10.66 9.84 -6.41
N HIS A 483 10.41 9.01 -7.43
CA HIS A 483 11.24 8.98 -8.65
C HIS A 483 11.20 10.31 -9.40
N PHE A 484 10.01 10.90 -9.58
CA PHE A 484 9.88 12.22 -10.20
C PHE A 484 10.58 13.31 -9.39
N SER A 485 10.39 13.31 -8.07
CA SER A 485 11.05 14.25 -7.15
C SER A 485 12.57 14.12 -7.20
N LEU A 486 13.10 12.89 -7.23
CA LEU A 486 14.53 12.63 -7.37
C LEU A 486 15.08 13.17 -8.69
N LYS A 487 14.38 12.90 -9.81
CA LYS A 487 14.74 13.41 -11.14
C LYS A 487 14.79 14.94 -11.17
N GLU A 488 13.73 15.59 -10.68
CA GLU A 488 13.64 17.05 -10.64
C GLU A 488 14.74 17.65 -9.75
N ALA A 489 15.02 17.06 -8.59
CA ALA A 489 16.07 17.54 -7.71
C ALA A 489 17.47 17.45 -8.35
N PHE A 490 17.79 16.33 -9.01
CA PHE A 490 19.06 16.14 -9.71
C PHE A 490 19.24 17.12 -10.87
N GLU A 491 18.20 17.29 -11.70
CA GLU A 491 18.22 18.30 -12.76
C GLU A 491 18.40 19.71 -12.19
N TYR A 492 17.73 20.03 -11.09
CA TYR A 492 17.82 21.35 -10.48
C TYR A 492 19.23 21.68 -9.98
N PHE A 493 19.86 20.80 -9.18
CA PHE A 493 21.14 21.16 -8.54
C PHE A 493 22.33 21.04 -9.49
N ILE A 494 22.33 20.07 -10.43
CA ILE A 494 23.43 19.91 -11.40
C ILE A 494 23.57 21.18 -12.23
N ASN A 495 22.45 21.77 -12.65
CA ASN A 495 22.46 22.98 -13.48
C ASN A 495 22.66 24.29 -12.70
N GLN A 496 22.92 24.23 -11.39
CA GLN A 496 23.30 25.44 -10.62
C GLN A 496 24.71 25.92 -10.98
N ARG A 497 25.58 25.03 -11.47
CA ARG A 497 26.90 25.39 -11.97
C ARG A 497 26.93 25.29 -13.48
N VAL A 498 27.03 26.45 -14.13
CA VAL A 498 27.01 26.56 -15.58
C VAL A 498 28.24 25.86 -16.19
N ASN A 499 28.03 25.06 -17.22
CA ASN A 499 29.02 24.39 -18.09
C ASN A 499 29.96 23.37 -17.44
N LYS A 500 30.38 23.55 -16.18
CA LYS A 500 31.38 22.68 -15.55
C LYS A 500 30.94 21.22 -15.41
N PRO A 501 29.72 20.90 -14.95
CA PRO A 501 29.29 19.51 -14.86
C PRO A 501 29.33 18.81 -16.22
N ALA A 502 28.95 19.50 -17.31
CA ALA A 502 29.04 18.98 -18.67
C ALA A 502 30.49 18.68 -19.10
N GLU A 503 31.41 19.63 -18.85
CA GLU A 503 32.85 19.46 -19.11
C GLU A 503 33.43 18.26 -18.34
N LEU A 504 33.16 18.19 -17.03
CA LEU A 504 33.72 17.16 -16.16
C LEU A 504 33.16 15.78 -16.49
N ILE A 505 31.88 15.67 -16.85
CA ILE A 505 31.29 14.41 -17.30
C ILE A 505 31.93 13.96 -18.63
N ALA A 506 32.18 14.86 -19.58
CA ALA A 506 32.91 14.52 -20.81
C ALA A 506 34.33 14.02 -20.52
N LYS A 507 35.07 14.71 -19.64
CA LYS A 507 36.41 14.30 -19.21
C LYS A 507 36.42 12.97 -18.45
N PHE A 508 35.40 12.72 -17.63
CA PHE A 508 35.26 11.47 -16.91
C PHE A 508 35.05 10.29 -17.87
N VAL A 509 34.18 10.45 -18.87
CA VAL A 509 33.99 9.43 -19.93
C VAL A 509 35.30 9.21 -20.71
N ASP A 510 36.01 10.28 -21.09
CA ASP A 510 37.31 10.18 -21.75
C ASP A 510 38.31 9.36 -20.90
N SER A 511 38.41 9.64 -19.60
CA SER A 511 39.29 8.88 -18.71
C SER A 511 38.94 7.40 -18.64
N LYS A 512 37.64 7.05 -18.70
CA LYS A 512 37.19 5.65 -18.63
C LYS A 512 37.37 4.90 -19.95
N LEU A 513 37.40 5.59 -21.09
CA LEU A 513 37.59 5.03 -22.43
C LEU A 513 39.05 5.00 -22.92
N ARG A 514 40.01 5.50 -22.14
CA ARG A 514 41.44 5.46 -22.50
C ARG A 514 42.09 4.09 -22.30
N ALA A 515 42.99 3.73 -23.20
CA ALA A 515 43.83 2.53 -23.11
C ALA A 515 44.69 2.58 -21.83
N GLY A 516 44.63 1.51 -21.04
CA GLY A 516 45.32 1.40 -19.75
C GLY A 516 44.39 1.29 -18.52
N ASN A 517 43.08 1.50 -18.70
CA ASN A 517 42.07 1.26 -17.67
C ASN A 517 41.82 -0.26 -17.50
N LYS A 518 42.80 -0.99 -16.97
CA LYS A 518 42.77 -2.47 -16.80
C LYS A 518 41.89 -2.94 -15.63
N GLU A 519 41.28 -2.02 -14.89
CA GLU A 519 40.56 -2.32 -13.64
C GLU A 519 39.09 -2.71 -13.82
N ALA A 520 38.50 -2.51 -15.02
CA ALA A 520 37.09 -2.80 -15.26
C ALA A 520 36.91 -3.78 -16.43
N THR A 521 36.03 -4.76 -16.25
CA THR A 521 35.54 -5.62 -17.34
C THR A 521 34.70 -4.81 -18.34
N GLU A 522 34.53 -5.32 -19.56
CA GLU A 522 33.69 -4.66 -20.57
C GLU A 522 32.23 -4.49 -20.09
N GLU A 523 31.70 -5.45 -19.33
CA GLU A 523 30.36 -5.38 -18.73
C GLU A 523 30.24 -4.27 -17.67
N GLU A 524 31.24 -4.13 -16.81
CA GLU A 524 31.26 -3.07 -15.79
C GLU A 524 31.40 -1.70 -16.43
N LEU A 525 32.21 -1.59 -17.48
CA LEU A 525 32.33 -0.37 -18.27
C LEU A 525 30.99 0.00 -18.89
N GLU A 526 30.28 -0.94 -19.50
CA GLU A 526 28.97 -0.70 -20.12
C GLU A 526 27.93 -0.23 -19.08
N ARG A 527 27.86 -0.88 -17.91
CA ARG A 527 26.99 -0.44 -16.80
C ARG A 527 27.36 0.96 -16.30
N LEU A 528 28.65 1.28 -16.24
CA LEU A 528 29.11 2.62 -15.86
C LEU A 528 28.70 3.67 -16.90
N LEU A 529 28.83 3.37 -18.20
CA LEU A 529 28.38 4.25 -19.26
C LEU A 529 26.88 4.51 -19.17
N ASP A 530 26.05 3.49 -18.90
CA ASP A 530 24.62 3.66 -18.66
C ASP A 530 24.31 4.61 -17.50
N LYS A 531 25.03 4.46 -16.37
CA LYS A 531 24.87 5.36 -15.22
C LYS A 531 25.27 6.80 -15.55
N ILE A 532 26.36 6.99 -16.30
CA ILE A 532 26.77 8.32 -16.76
C ILE A 532 25.72 8.92 -17.68
N MET A 533 25.11 8.13 -18.56
CA MET A 533 24.04 8.59 -19.44
C MET A 533 22.79 9.05 -18.65
N VAL A 534 22.50 8.43 -17.51
CA VAL A 534 21.45 8.93 -16.59
C VAL A 534 21.79 10.33 -16.09
N LEU A 535 23.04 10.59 -15.67
CA LEU A 535 23.47 11.94 -15.26
C LEU A 535 23.46 12.92 -16.43
N PHE A 536 23.89 12.50 -17.61
CA PHE A 536 23.89 13.31 -18.83
C PHE A 536 22.49 13.85 -19.17
N ARG A 537 21.43 13.06 -18.93
CA ARG A 537 20.04 13.51 -19.13
C ARG A 537 19.64 14.70 -18.26
N PHE A 538 20.30 14.91 -17.12
CA PHE A 538 20.01 16.01 -16.21
C PHE A 538 20.72 17.31 -16.60
N ILE A 539 21.66 17.29 -17.55
CA ILE A 539 22.48 18.46 -17.90
C ILE A 539 21.80 19.30 -18.98
N HIS A 540 21.83 20.62 -18.82
CA HIS A 540 21.34 21.57 -19.83
C HIS A 540 22.40 21.87 -20.92
N GLY A 541 23.68 22.05 -20.54
CA GLY A 541 24.80 22.36 -21.43
C GLY A 541 25.33 21.17 -22.25
N LYS A 542 24.47 20.52 -23.04
CA LYS A 542 24.83 19.34 -23.86
C LYS A 542 25.80 19.67 -25.01
N ASP A 543 25.75 20.89 -25.52
CA ASP A 543 26.69 21.46 -26.49
C ASP A 543 28.11 21.58 -25.93
N VAL A 544 28.23 21.98 -24.67
CA VAL A 544 29.50 22.01 -23.95
C VAL A 544 30.06 20.59 -23.80
N PHE A 545 29.22 19.64 -23.38
CA PHE A 545 29.61 18.22 -23.36
C PHE A 545 30.11 17.75 -24.74
N GLU A 546 29.37 18.03 -25.82
CA GLU A 546 29.75 17.67 -27.19
C GLU A 546 31.12 18.23 -27.57
N ALA A 547 31.37 19.52 -27.27
CA ALA A 547 32.62 20.18 -27.62
C ALA A 547 33.84 19.52 -26.95
N PHE A 548 33.74 19.23 -25.64
CA PHE A 548 34.81 18.54 -24.90
C PHE A 548 34.93 17.07 -25.34
N TYR A 549 33.81 16.35 -25.46
CA TYR A 549 33.79 14.95 -25.89
C TYR A 549 34.41 14.78 -27.27
N LYS A 550 34.03 15.61 -28.25
CA LYS A 550 34.57 15.59 -29.61
C LYS A 550 36.07 15.84 -29.65
N LYS A 551 36.55 16.84 -28.89
CA LYS A 551 37.97 17.17 -28.78
C LYS A 551 38.77 15.98 -28.24
N ASP A 552 38.27 15.33 -27.20
CA ASP A 552 38.99 14.23 -26.57
C ASP A 552 38.87 12.92 -27.36
N LEU A 553 37.72 12.66 -28.00
CA LEU A 553 37.55 11.57 -28.98
C LEU A 553 38.56 11.69 -30.13
N ALA A 554 38.75 12.89 -30.68
CA ALA A 554 39.71 13.11 -31.76
C ALA A 554 41.13 12.69 -31.35
N LYS A 555 41.54 13.00 -30.13
CA LYS A 555 42.84 12.57 -29.58
C LYS A 555 42.91 11.05 -29.41
N ARG A 556 41.84 10.41 -28.92
CA ARG A 556 41.82 8.95 -28.73
C ARG A 556 41.91 8.20 -30.05
N LEU A 557 41.18 8.65 -31.07
CA LEU A 557 41.19 8.06 -32.42
C LEU A 557 42.55 8.24 -33.13
N LEU A 558 43.13 9.45 -33.10
CA LEU A 558 44.36 9.75 -33.85
C LEU A 558 45.63 9.20 -33.20
N VAL A 559 45.67 9.15 -31.87
CA VAL A 559 46.86 8.71 -31.11
C VAL A 559 46.76 7.22 -30.75
N GLY A 560 45.68 6.52 -31.15
CA GLY A 560 45.52 5.09 -30.93
C GLY A 560 45.42 4.71 -29.44
N LYS A 561 44.78 5.56 -28.62
CA LYS A 561 44.71 5.42 -27.16
C LYS A 561 43.31 5.04 -26.65
N SER A 562 42.44 4.44 -27.47
CA SER A 562 41.13 3.94 -27.01
C SER A 562 41.26 2.56 -26.34
N ALA A 563 40.45 2.33 -25.30
CA ALA A 563 40.41 1.06 -24.58
C ALA A 563 39.77 -0.07 -25.41
N SER A 564 38.66 0.23 -26.10
CA SER A 564 37.95 -0.69 -26.97
C SER A 564 37.20 0.09 -28.06
N VAL A 565 37.23 -0.42 -29.29
CA VAL A 565 36.48 0.16 -30.41
C VAL A 565 34.97 -0.02 -30.21
N ASP A 566 34.57 -1.15 -29.64
CA ASP A 566 33.16 -1.47 -29.40
C ASP A 566 32.57 -0.60 -28.28
N ALA A 567 33.35 -0.32 -27.23
CA ALA A 567 32.94 0.63 -26.19
C ALA A 567 32.72 2.05 -26.73
N GLU A 568 33.55 2.51 -27.67
CA GLU A 568 33.39 3.82 -28.29
C GLU A 568 32.15 3.88 -29.20
N LYS A 569 31.88 2.82 -29.98
CA LYS A 569 30.66 2.68 -30.79
C LYS A 569 29.41 2.60 -29.90
N SER A 570 29.48 1.88 -28.78
CA SER A 570 28.40 1.80 -27.77
C SER A 570 28.08 3.18 -27.21
N MET A 571 29.09 3.93 -26.74
CA MET A 571 28.89 5.28 -26.20
C MET A 571 28.26 6.24 -27.23
N LEU A 572 28.69 6.16 -28.49
CA LEU A 572 28.11 6.95 -29.58
C LEU A 572 26.63 6.59 -29.83
N SER A 573 26.29 5.30 -29.79
CA SER A 573 24.91 4.82 -29.91
C SER A 573 24.03 5.38 -28.79
N LYS A 574 24.51 5.36 -27.54
CA LYS A 574 23.79 5.93 -26.38
C LYS A 574 23.56 7.45 -26.52
N LEU A 575 24.58 8.19 -26.97
CA LEU A 575 24.44 9.64 -27.24
C LEU A 575 23.42 9.92 -28.35
N LYS A 576 23.39 9.09 -29.39
CA LYS A 576 22.43 9.19 -30.50
C LYS A 576 21.00 8.92 -30.03
N GLN A 577 20.80 7.96 -29.14
CA GLN A 577 19.50 7.67 -28.56
C GLN A 577 18.96 8.86 -27.73
N GLU A 578 19.83 9.53 -26.96
CA GLU A 578 19.43 10.61 -26.05
C GLU A 578 19.30 11.98 -26.73
N CYS A 579 20.11 12.28 -27.76
CA CYS A 579 20.15 13.60 -28.41
C CYS A 579 19.74 13.59 -29.89
N GLY A 580 19.53 12.42 -30.49
CA GLY A 580 19.24 12.26 -31.90
C GLY A 580 20.46 12.31 -32.81
N GLY A 581 20.25 11.97 -34.09
CA GLY A 581 21.34 11.86 -35.08
C GLY A 581 22.00 13.18 -35.46
N GLY A 582 21.33 14.32 -35.29
CA GLY A 582 21.91 15.64 -35.55
C GLY A 582 23.09 15.95 -34.61
N PHE A 583 22.96 15.58 -33.34
CA PHE A 583 23.99 15.77 -32.30
C PHE A 583 25.22 14.89 -32.55
N THR A 584 25.01 13.63 -32.96
CA THR A 584 26.10 12.66 -33.17
C THR A 584 26.69 12.68 -34.57
N SER A 585 26.10 13.38 -35.53
CA SER A 585 26.52 13.38 -36.95
C SER A 585 28.01 13.63 -37.16
N LYS A 586 28.58 14.63 -36.47
CA LYS A 586 30.01 14.94 -36.55
C LYS A 586 30.88 13.83 -35.95
N LEU A 587 30.47 13.27 -34.82
CA LEU A 587 31.18 12.16 -34.16
C LEU A 587 31.14 10.89 -35.02
N GLU A 588 29.99 10.56 -35.62
CA GLU A 588 29.85 9.47 -36.59
C GLU A 588 30.74 9.69 -37.83
N GLY A 589 30.82 10.93 -38.31
CA GLY A 589 31.72 11.35 -39.38
C GLY A 589 33.19 11.08 -39.05
N MET A 590 33.62 11.35 -37.81
CA MET A 590 34.99 11.06 -37.36
C MET A 590 35.32 9.56 -37.44
N PHE A 591 34.39 8.67 -37.07
CA PHE A 591 34.60 7.22 -37.20
C PHE A 591 34.68 6.79 -38.67
N LYS A 592 33.80 7.33 -39.53
CA LYS A 592 33.84 7.05 -40.98
C LYS A 592 35.16 7.49 -41.59
N ASP A 593 35.67 8.65 -41.21
CA ASP A 593 36.98 9.13 -41.69
C ASP A 593 38.12 8.18 -41.27
N MET A 594 38.07 7.59 -40.07
CA MET A 594 39.05 6.58 -39.63
C MET A 594 38.97 5.27 -40.42
N GLU A 595 37.77 4.80 -40.74
CA GLU A 595 37.58 3.60 -41.57
C GLU A 595 38.06 3.85 -43.01
N LEU A 596 37.62 4.95 -43.63
CA LEU A 596 38.05 5.35 -44.98
C LEU A 596 39.56 5.57 -45.07
N SER A 597 40.18 6.14 -44.03
CA SER A 597 41.64 6.32 -43.98
C SER A 597 42.39 5.00 -44.02
N LYS A 598 41.86 3.93 -43.41
CA LYS A 598 42.48 2.59 -43.48
C LYS A 598 42.46 2.06 -44.91
N ASP A 599 41.33 2.17 -45.60
CA ASP A 599 41.18 1.74 -46.99
C ASP A 599 42.11 2.53 -47.93
N VAL A 600 42.20 3.85 -47.73
CA VAL A 600 43.11 4.74 -48.48
C VAL A 600 44.57 4.34 -48.24
N ASN A 601 44.96 4.03 -47.00
CA ASN A 601 46.32 3.60 -46.68
C ASN A 601 46.67 2.25 -47.34
N ILE A 602 45.74 1.28 -47.36
CA ILE A 602 45.95 0.00 -48.07
C ILE A 602 46.18 0.26 -49.56
N ALA A 603 45.31 1.07 -50.18
CA ALA A 603 45.43 1.42 -51.59
C ALA A 603 46.71 2.23 -51.89
N PHE A 604 47.17 3.05 -50.95
CA PHE A 604 48.42 3.80 -51.07
C PHE A 604 49.64 2.88 -50.99
N LYS A 605 49.68 1.95 -50.02
CA LYS A 605 50.76 0.96 -49.90
C LYS A 605 50.88 0.09 -51.16
N GLN A 606 49.76 -0.31 -51.76
CA GLN A 606 49.75 -1.02 -53.04
C GLN A 606 50.28 -0.16 -54.20
N HIS A 607 49.89 1.13 -54.24
CA HIS A 607 50.40 2.06 -55.26
C HIS A 607 51.91 2.27 -55.12
N MET A 608 52.41 2.45 -53.89
CA MET A 608 53.83 2.60 -53.57
C MET A 608 54.66 1.39 -54.01
N GLY A 609 54.15 0.17 -53.84
CA GLY A 609 54.80 -1.05 -54.31
C GLY A 609 54.93 -1.18 -55.83
N ASN A 610 54.14 -0.41 -56.59
CA ASN A 610 54.13 -0.43 -58.06
C ASN A 610 54.86 0.78 -58.69
N LEU A 611 55.46 1.66 -57.88
CA LEU A 611 56.22 2.81 -58.39
C LEU A 611 57.56 2.34 -58.98
N ARG A 612 57.90 2.86 -60.17
CA ARG A 612 59.18 2.58 -60.84
C ARG A 612 60.38 3.22 -60.13
N GLU A 613 60.14 4.33 -59.43
CA GLU A 613 61.12 5.06 -58.62
C GLU A 613 60.57 5.22 -57.20
N PRO A 614 60.98 4.37 -56.24
CA PRO A 614 60.60 4.53 -54.84
C PRO A 614 61.33 5.72 -54.19
N PRO A 615 60.78 6.31 -53.11
CA PRO A 615 61.48 7.38 -52.37
C PRO A 615 62.83 6.94 -51.80
N LEU A 616 63.72 7.92 -51.55
CA LEU A 616 65.11 7.70 -51.12
C LEU A 616 65.28 7.03 -49.74
N ALA A 617 64.28 7.15 -48.86
CA ALA A 617 64.33 6.64 -47.49
C ALA A 617 63.24 5.58 -47.26
N ASN A 618 63.51 4.57 -46.41
CA ASN A 618 62.53 3.54 -46.06
C ASN A 618 61.65 3.97 -44.87
N ILE A 619 60.71 4.89 -45.11
CA ILE A 619 59.75 5.37 -44.10
C ILE A 619 58.40 4.68 -44.31
N ASP A 620 57.86 4.02 -43.27
CA ASP A 620 56.46 3.53 -43.27
C ASP A 620 55.50 4.67 -42.93
N LEU A 621 54.97 5.31 -43.97
CA LEU A 621 53.98 6.38 -43.84
C LEU A 621 52.57 5.81 -43.70
N THR A 622 51.87 6.21 -42.63
CA THR A 622 50.42 6.02 -42.48
C THR A 622 49.75 7.38 -42.36
N VAL A 623 48.73 7.64 -43.19
CA VAL A 623 48.06 8.95 -43.25
C VAL A 623 46.60 8.81 -42.84
N ASN A 624 46.15 9.65 -41.90
CA ASN A 624 44.75 9.78 -41.56
C ASN A 624 44.15 10.98 -42.28
N ILE A 625 43.15 10.75 -43.14
CA ILE A 625 42.45 11.78 -43.90
C ILE A 625 41.18 12.18 -43.16
N LEU A 626 41.08 13.47 -42.82
CA LEU A 626 40.05 14.01 -41.95
C LEU A 626 39.18 15.03 -42.68
N THR A 627 37.86 14.92 -42.54
CA THR A 627 36.91 15.89 -43.09
C THR A 627 36.85 17.13 -42.19
N MET A 628 37.32 18.29 -42.68
CA MET A 628 37.48 19.52 -41.88
C MET A 628 36.23 19.95 -41.07
N GLY A 629 35.02 19.68 -41.56
CA GLY A 629 33.76 20.04 -40.89
C GLY A 629 33.34 19.11 -39.73
N TYR A 630 33.90 17.90 -39.64
CA TYR A 630 33.57 16.94 -38.57
C TYR A 630 34.53 17.05 -37.38
N TRP A 631 35.80 17.33 -37.65
CA TRP A 631 36.84 17.35 -36.63
C TRP A 631 36.95 18.72 -35.94
N PRO A 632 37.54 18.78 -34.73
CA PRO A 632 37.90 20.05 -34.11
C PRO A 632 38.76 20.92 -35.03
N SER A 633 38.66 22.24 -34.91
CA SER A 633 39.56 23.15 -35.61
C SER A 633 40.95 23.11 -34.97
N TYR A 634 41.97 22.86 -35.80
CA TYR A 634 43.37 22.83 -35.37
C TYR A 634 44.11 24.05 -35.94
N PRO A 635 44.87 24.78 -35.10
CA PRO A 635 45.69 25.88 -35.60
C PRO A 635 46.80 25.32 -36.50
N LEU A 636 47.05 26.02 -37.61
CA LEU A 636 48.15 25.69 -38.49
C LEU A 636 49.47 26.04 -37.83
N LEU A 637 50.40 25.10 -37.87
CA LEU A 637 51.77 25.29 -37.43
C LEU A 637 52.70 25.04 -38.60
N GLU A 638 53.51 26.02 -38.94
CA GLU A 638 54.58 25.85 -39.92
C GLU A 638 55.75 25.16 -39.24
N VAL A 639 56.15 24.00 -39.80
CA VAL A 639 57.30 23.23 -39.33
C VAL A 639 58.20 22.90 -40.51
N THR A 640 59.51 22.98 -40.31
CA THR A 640 60.48 22.56 -41.32
C THR A 640 60.64 21.04 -41.24
N LEU A 641 60.05 20.34 -42.20
CA LEU A 641 60.16 18.88 -42.30
C LEU A 641 61.46 18.47 -43.04
N PRO A 642 62.10 17.36 -42.65
CA PRO A 642 63.17 16.74 -43.43
C PRO A 642 62.73 16.47 -44.88
N ILE A 643 63.66 16.58 -45.82
CA ILE A 643 63.35 16.49 -47.26
C ILE A 643 62.74 15.14 -47.62
N GLU A 644 63.15 14.08 -46.94
CA GLU A 644 62.61 12.73 -47.08
C GLU A 644 61.12 12.70 -46.75
N MET A 645 60.71 13.34 -45.64
CA MET A 645 59.29 13.40 -45.25
C MET A 645 58.46 14.23 -46.24
N VAL A 646 59.03 15.32 -46.77
CA VAL A 646 58.37 16.17 -47.78
C VAL A 646 58.11 15.37 -49.07
N GLN A 647 59.08 14.58 -49.54
CA GLN A 647 58.89 13.70 -50.71
C GLN A 647 57.72 12.73 -50.50
N TYR A 648 57.64 12.10 -49.33
CA TYR A 648 56.54 11.21 -48.97
C TYR A 648 55.18 11.92 -48.94
N GLN A 649 55.11 13.16 -48.41
CA GLN A 649 53.90 13.98 -48.46
C GLN A 649 53.48 14.32 -49.89
N GLU A 650 54.42 14.66 -50.77
CA GLU A 650 54.13 14.98 -52.18
C GLU A 650 53.61 13.77 -52.96
N VAL A 651 54.24 12.60 -52.79
CA VAL A 651 53.80 11.35 -53.43
C VAL A 651 52.38 11.00 -52.96
N PHE A 652 52.11 11.11 -51.65
CA PHE A 652 50.77 10.89 -51.12
C PHE A 652 49.76 11.93 -51.66
N ASN A 653 50.12 13.23 -51.70
CA ASN A 653 49.25 14.29 -52.23
C ASN A 653 48.87 14.02 -53.68
N LYS A 654 49.84 13.65 -54.54
CA LYS A 654 49.59 13.30 -55.96
C LYS A 654 48.66 12.08 -56.07
N PHE A 655 48.92 11.02 -55.31
CA PHE A 655 48.06 9.83 -55.26
C PHE A 655 46.62 10.17 -54.86
N TYR A 656 46.45 10.91 -53.76
CA TYR A 656 45.14 11.22 -53.21
C TYR A 656 44.33 12.16 -54.13
N LEU A 657 44.95 13.23 -54.63
CA LEU A 657 44.30 14.19 -55.53
C LEU A 657 43.99 13.58 -56.90
N GLY A 658 44.81 12.63 -57.37
CA GLY A 658 44.54 11.88 -58.60
C GLY A 658 43.30 10.99 -58.51
N LYS A 659 43.00 10.45 -57.33
CA LYS A 659 41.78 9.63 -57.08
C LYS A 659 40.57 10.46 -56.64
N HIS A 660 40.79 11.62 -56.02
CA HIS A 660 39.74 12.45 -55.45
C HIS A 660 39.82 13.88 -56.00
N SER A 661 39.36 14.06 -57.24
CA SER A 661 39.30 15.35 -57.92
C SER A 661 38.43 16.36 -57.15
N GLY A 662 38.87 17.62 -57.10
CA GLY A 662 38.12 18.72 -56.49
C GLY A 662 38.31 18.87 -54.97
N ARG A 663 39.23 18.12 -54.35
CA ARG A 663 39.59 18.26 -52.93
C ARG A 663 40.87 19.08 -52.76
N LYS A 664 41.02 19.69 -51.59
CA LYS A 664 42.26 20.34 -51.14
C LYS A 664 42.73 19.67 -49.85
N LEU A 665 44.00 19.27 -49.81
CA LEU A 665 44.62 18.72 -48.61
C LEU A 665 45.34 19.83 -47.83
N GLN A 666 45.33 19.69 -46.51
CA GLN A 666 46.05 20.55 -45.58
C GLN A 666 46.64 19.70 -44.47
N TRP A 667 47.96 19.60 -44.43
CA TRP A 667 48.69 18.81 -43.43
C TRP A 667 48.65 19.50 -42.08
N GLN A 668 48.45 18.72 -41.00
CA GLN A 668 48.35 19.21 -39.62
C GLN A 668 49.47 18.59 -38.77
N PRO A 669 50.65 19.23 -38.68
CA PRO A 669 51.81 18.67 -37.99
C PRO A 669 51.55 18.42 -36.49
N THR A 670 50.69 19.21 -35.86
CA THR A 670 50.32 19.12 -34.44
C THR A 670 49.66 17.80 -34.04
N LEU A 671 49.13 17.05 -35.00
CA LEU A 671 48.49 15.75 -34.80
C LEU A 671 49.38 14.58 -35.23
N GLY A 672 50.52 14.88 -35.86
CA GLY A 672 51.48 13.88 -36.30
C GLY A 672 52.21 13.24 -35.12
N HIS A 673 52.53 11.96 -35.27
CA HIS A 673 53.47 11.26 -34.40
C HIS A 673 54.34 10.36 -35.28
N CYS A 674 55.57 10.09 -34.81
CA CYS A 674 56.50 9.18 -35.46
C CYS A 674 57.17 8.29 -34.42
N VAL A 675 57.74 7.19 -34.90
CA VAL A 675 58.57 6.29 -34.10
C VAL A 675 60.00 6.48 -34.56
N LEU A 676 60.88 6.82 -33.62
CA LEU A 676 62.30 7.01 -33.89
C LEU A 676 63.08 5.78 -33.37
N LYS A 677 63.94 5.23 -34.22
CA LYS A 677 64.95 4.27 -33.78
C LYS A 677 66.16 5.05 -33.28
N ALA A 678 66.54 4.84 -32.02
CA ALA A 678 67.69 5.49 -31.42
C ALA A 678 68.75 4.44 -31.08
N ASP A 679 69.92 4.56 -31.69
CA ASP A 679 71.07 3.69 -31.43
C ASP A 679 72.02 4.44 -30.47
N PHE A 680 72.05 4.01 -29.21
CA PHE A 680 72.94 4.53 -28.19
C PHE A 680 74.10 3.56 -27.96
N ALA A 681 75.29 4.08 -27.65
CA ALA A 681 76.36 3.24 -27.13
C ALA A 681 75.94 2.68 -25.77
N GLN A 682 75.95 1.35 -25.60
CA GLN A 682 75.78 0.75 -24.28
C GLN A 682 76.96 1.16 -23.41
N VAL A 683 76.68 1.87 -22.32
CA VAL A 683 77.67 2.25 -21.29
C VAL A 683 77.79 1.14 -20.27
#